data_AF-A0A5B9D2K6-F1
#
_entry.id   AF-A0A5B9D2K6-F1
#
_cell.length_a   1.000
_cell.length_b   1.000
_cell.length_c   1.000
_cell.angle_alpha   90.00
_cell.angle_beta   90.00
_cell.angle_gamma   90.00
#
_symmetry.space_group_name_H-M   'P 1'
#
loop_
_entity.id
_entity.type
_entity.pdbx_description
1 polymer ?
#
loop_
_entity_poly.entity_id
_entity_poly.type
_entity_poly.pdbx_seq_one_letter_code
_entity_poly.pdbx_strand_id
1 'polypeptide(L)'
;MSGGSITVSGDRAIGASFLNNSKENKLEGVTISKKEGDTPSFLGVSAINNSQVTLKNVIIKQAQKAIFASNSEMTVSGGSFDAKNNAIYAKDSGTIILTDVTQITSYDGYGLFAEGKNSTITMTKGSVAGKNKALSAANGGHIKVTDVTLKTKEGRFGAFSDGIGSLIELHGNTKINDSETGLAANSGGAISMTGGTVTASQIGVGFSNSNSTENKLENVTISSGKDEAPLKFGVIVNQNSTVTLKNVTVSQTTNAIVANDHSTITVSGGSFESTNDSIHAKQGSYIALNNAMVTSSDGNGVYANGSDSKIIMVGGSAAAKNGSAALLTKNKGSIDATDVTLTTDGIGTGALALGESTIQLHGNTTINNTLDGLRAADGGKITGENLNITGGKAITDPDTERSGLKTEDAGSEINLTGKTTIKNVDEGLYADGGSKITSSDLTIIGDESEKITTAVGSYEPESKIELNGNTTIKSFDLGLAAAGDASIIMKSGTKNKIDVKKIALSAAARGKIDLANTDVKAESIGMQLVALSKTNTDKDDPQKYGSNEINLTNSNIHVDNGTGILIGAFVEKNIENSPALSIGKVNLNNSEIHADVLLGNSVFWDKLSWKDKNVWNGKEVKDIANGSFTLNADHSILEGKANIAQERNVRFDLKNGTQWFLKNSTQEKDAEGNLLDITQRSRSDISILDLNDSSLIFQEPTEGHYHTLHIGSGKPDTQSVYNATGYAKIYFNTKWTDGTPITEQETDHLLIHGDVSGSTIVYIQSDLGDKESVINASDPSNIGGLSLIQVSGKADENSFKLAHGYITRGGSPYKYMLTGYGPESSYGQANIEQSLFDEKNENFWDFRLHKELLPDSGVDAPVAQMASYLVMPNALFYSGLTDMAEQNALLANIRTSLIDKGQEKQNGFFLHTYGSTGTFSSESAPRQYGYSGADLRYAALQGGVNFATLEGHNTTTRFGLLGTYGQLSFTPKDMQDAGKNTVDKWSLTAYGTIQYDNGFYLDTLLSYGFLKGEITNAVIGTTAKLKNAKMLNISTTVGKQFATGMQGVTFEPQAQVAYQHLAFDTILDADNFTIDMQNPHQWMIRVGGRLTKSITAENNRPMSFYGKVNLIKTFGDDQALHIDKDYKLDAMGAAIEGGLGINAQLSTNLSLHGDVSYQQKLQKTGISGASFSGGIRYQF
;
A
#
# COMPACT_ATOMS: atom_id res chain seq x y z
N MET A 1 25.29 57.91 -79.56
CA MET A 1 24.30 57.77 -80.66
C MET A 1 22.91 57.74 -80.06
N SER A 2 21.96 58.49 -80.62
CA SER A 2 20.57 58.53 -80.16
C SER A 2 19.64 58.21 -81.34
N GLY A 3 18.89 57.11 -81.25
CA GLY A 3 18.07 56.55 -82.32
C GLY A 3 18.87 55.82 -83.42
N GLY A 4 18.17 55.01 -84.22
CA GLY A 4 18.73 54.33 -85.41
C GLY A 4 19.13 52.87 -85.19
N SER A 5 19.82 52.30 -86.19
CA SER A 5 20.33 50.93 -86.14
C SER A 5 21.81 50.84 -86.53
N ILE A 6 22.52 49.87 -85.95
CA ILE A 6 23.89 49.50 -86.29
C ILE A 6 23.86 48.07 -86.80
N THR A 7 24.12 47.90 -88.10
CA THR A 7 24.21 46.57 -88.74
C THR A 7 25.65 46.26 -89.10
N VAL A 8 26.20 45.18 -88.57
CA VAL A 8 27.60 44.77 -88.79
C VAL A 8 27.71 43.48 -89.59
N SER A 9 28.81 43.27 -90.33
CA SER A 9 29.08 42.05 -91.13
C SER A 9 30.44 41.44 -90.77
N GLY A 10 30.59 40.10 -90.93
CA GLY A 10 31.79 39.34 -90.57
C GLY A 10 31.80 38.71 -89.16
N ASP A 11 32.58 37.65 -88.96
CA ASP A 11 32.54 36.80 -87.75
C ASP A 11 33.17 37.45 -86.49
N ARG A 12 34.10 38.39 -86.67
CA ARG A 12 34.75 39.14 -85.58
C ARG A 12 34.17 40.53 -85.37
N ALA A 13 33.03 40.82 -85.99
CA ALA A 13 32.43 42.14 -85.94
C ALA A 13 31.95 42.50 -84.53
N ILE A 14 32.14 43.76 -84.15
CA ILE A 14 31.67 44.33 -82.89
C ILE A 14 30.72 45.49 -83.22
N GLY A 15 29.53 45.50 -82.63
CA GLY A 15 28.54 46.57 -82.87
C GLY A 15 29.01 47.94 -82.39
N ALA A 16 29.39 48.03 -81.12
CA ALA A 16 30.03 49.21 -80.54
C ALA A 16 31.11 48.81 -79.54
N SER A 17 32.31 49.38 -79.66
CA SER A 17 33.44 49.09 -78.77
C SER A 17 34.02 50.36 -78.17
N PHE A 18 34.17 50.36 -76.84
CA PHE A 18 34.72 51.45 -76.06
C PHE A 18 35.95 50.96 -75.30
N LEU A 19 37.10 51.59 -75.55
CA LEU A 19 38.42 51.11 -75.14
C LEU A 19 39.20 52.23 -74.44
N ASN A 20 40.06 51.86 -73.49
CA ASN A 20 41.17 52.68 -72.96
C ASN A 20 40.75 54.02 -72.32
N ASN A 21 40.16 53.94 -71.11
CA ASN A 21 39.75 55.09 -70.30
C ASN A 21 38.66 55.97 -70.95
N SER A 22 37.84 55.40 -71.83
CA SER A 22 36.78 56.15 -72.50
C SER A 22 35.61 56.43 -71.55
N LYS A 23 35.19 57.69 -71.43
CA LYS A 23 34.12 58.15 -70.53
C LYS A 23 32.96 58.78 -71.30
N GLU A 24 31.82 58.98 -70.63
CA GLU A 24 30.61 59.62 -71.18
C GLU A 24 30.02 58.94 -72.43
N ASN A 25 30.37 57.67 -72.67
CA ASN A 25 29.87 56.93 -73.83
C ASN A 25 28.39 56.62 -73.66
N LYS A 26 27.55 57.01 -74.63
CA LYS A 26 26.10 56.82 -74.57
C LYS A 26 25.48 56.30 -75.86
N LEU A 27 24.67 55.24 -75.74
CA LEU A 27 23.74 54.76 -76.78
C LEU A 27 22.30 54.82 -76.25
N GLU A 28 21.39 55.47 -76.97
CA GLU A 28 19.98 55.60 -76.58
C GLU A 28 19.06 55.26 -77.74
N GLY A 29 18.14 54.29 -77.57
CA GLY A 29 17.17 53.90 -78.60
C GLY A 29 17.79 53.27 -79.85
N VAL A 30 18.92 52.56 -79.71
CA VAL A 30 19.68 51.97 -80.82
C VAL A 30 19.39 50.47 -80.93
N THR A 31 19.17 49.98 -82.16
CA THR A 31 19.12 48.54 -82.45
C THR A 31 20.42 48.07 -83.08
N ILE A 32 21.12 47.11 -82.46
CA ILE A 32 22.32 46.48 -82.99
C ILE A 32 21.95 45.08 -83.49
N SER A 33 22.20 44.80 -84.75
CA SER A 33 21.86 43.51 -85.36
C SER A 33 22.83 43.11 -86.47
N LYS A 34 22.59 41.95 -87.05
CA LYS A 34 23.22 41.47 -88.29
C LYS A 34 22.21 41.45 -89.43
N LYS A 35 22.68 41.23 -90.65
CA LYS A 35 21.79 40.93 -91.78
C LYS A 35 21.18 39.55 -91.59
N GLU A 36 19.94 39.39 -92.02
CA GLU A 36 19.23 38.13 -91.97
C GLU A 36 20.01 37.05 -92.74
N GLY A 37 20.32 35.92 -92.08
CA GLY A 37 21.14 34.83 -92.62
C GLY A 37 22.61 34.82 -92.20
N ASP A 38 23.15 35.91 -91.62
CA ASP A 38 24.56 35.96 -91.19
C ASP A 38 24.80 35.27 -89.81
N THR A 39 26.05 34.82 -89.60
CA THR A 39 26.55 34.38 -88.29
C THR A 39 26.51 35.51 -87.25
N PRO A 40 26.20 35.21 -85.97
CA PRO A 40 26.17 36.23 -84.92
C PRO A 40 27.48 37.02 -84.81
N SER A 41 27.38 38.33 -84.57
CA SER A 41 28.54 39.22 -84.30
C SER A 41 29.33 38.75 -83.08
N PHE A 42 30.63 39.06 -82.98
CA PHE A 42 31.44 38.62 -81.83
C PHE A 42 31.00 39.32 -80.53
N LEU A 43 30.73 40.63 -80.57
CA LEU A 43 30.21 41.40 -79.44
C LEU A 43 29.16 42.42 -79.93
N GLY A 44 28.05 42.58 -79.21
CA GLY A 44 27.09 43.65 -79.45
C GLY A 44 27.66 45.00 -79.01
N VAL A 45 27.83 45.17 -77.70
CA VAL A 45 28.52 46.32 -77.08
C VAL A 45 29.62 45.83 -76.15
N SER A 46 30.81 46.43 -76.23
CA SER A 46 31.93 46.13 -75.34
C SER A 46 32.53 47.37 -74.68
N ALA A 47 32.83 47.28 -73.38
CA ALA A 47 33.59 48.25 -72.61
C ALA A 47 34.84 47.56 -72.02
N ILE A 48 36.04 48.06 -72.37
CA ILE A 48 37.31 47.43 -71.99
C ILE A 48 38.30 48.50 -71.51
N ASN A 49 39.12 48.16 -70.51
CA ASN A 49 40.20 48.98 -69.94
C ASN A 49 39.71 50.33 -69.39
N ASN A 50 39.09 50.32 -68.21
CA ASN A 50 38.64 51.48 -67.44
C ASN A 50 37.65 52.39 -68.19
N SER A 51 36.79 51.81 -69.03
CA SER A 51 35.81 52.55 -69.82
C SER A 51 34.44 52.59 -69.12
N GLN A 52 33.67 53.66 -69.33
CA GLN A 52 32.32 53.84 -68.79
C GLN A 52 31.31 54.00 -69.94
N VAL A 53 30.24 53.19 -69.93
CA VAL A 53 29.24 53.15 -71.00
C VAL A 53 27.82 53.17 -70.42
N THR A 54 26.95 54.03 -70.97
CA THR A 54 25.52 54.09 -70.66
C THR A 54 24.69 53.67 -71.86
N LEU A 55 23.82 52.67 -71.68
CA LEU A 55 22.88 52.17 -72.68
C LEU A 55 21.45 52.43 -72.21
N LYS A 56 20.61 53.03 -73.06
CA LYS A 56 19.20 53.28 -72.75
C LYS A 56 18.30 52.79 -73.87
N ASN A 57 17.36 51.88 -73.58
CA ASN A 57 16.45 51.28 -74.57
C ASN A 57 17.18 50.70 -75.80
N VAL A 58 18.31 50.01 -75.57
CA VAL A 58 19.11 49.38 -76.64
C VAL A 58 18.59 47.96 -76.90
N ILE A 59 18.47 47.59 -78.17
CA ILE A 59 18.09 46.23 -78.58
C ILE A 59 19.29 45.59 -79.26
N ILE A 60 19.73 44.42 -78.81
CA ILE A 60 20.81 43.65 -79.46
C ILE A 60 20.26 42.29 -79.88
N LYS A 61 20.40 42.00 -81.18
CA LYS A 61 20.04 40.70 -81.77
C LYS A 61 21.25 40.11 -82.49
N GLN A 62 21.34 38.78 -82.53
CA GLN A 62 22.36 38.06 -83.30
C GLN A 62 23.80 38.45 -82.92
N ALA A 63 24.13 38.42 -81.62
CA ALA A 63 25.50 38.53 -81.10
C ALA A 63 25.94 37.25 -80.39
N GLN A 64 27.24 36.97 -80.31
CA GLN A 64 27.80 35.90 -79.47
C GLN A 64 27.68 36.31 -78.00
N LYS A 65 28.01 37.56 -77.68
CA LYS A 65 27.71 38.21 -76.40
C LYS A 65 27.07 39.56 -76.67
N ALA A 66 25.93 39.84 -76.07
CA ALA A 66 25.24 41.10 -76.30
C ALA A 66 25.98 42.25 -75.61
N ILE A 67 26.35 42.05 -74.34
CA ILE A 67 27.10 43.02 -73.55
C ILE A 67 28.34 42.36 -72.94
N PHE A 68 29.50 43.02 -73.07
CA PHE A 68 30.75 42.58 -72.47
C PHE A 68 31.47 43.75 -71.76
N ALA A 69 31.75 43.60 -70.48
CA ALA A 69 32.54 44.55 -69.70
C ALA A 69 33.78 43.87 -69.10
N SER A 70 34.96 44.41 -69.36
CA SER A 70 36.22 43.94 -68.77
C SER A 70 37.00 45.08 -68.15
N ASN A 71 37.24 45.01 -66.83
CA ASN A 71 37.84 46.10 -66.04
C ASN A 71 37.20 47.46 -66.37
N SER A 72 35.87 47.52 -66.47
CA SER A 72 35.10 48.64 -67.03
C SER A 72 33.68 48.62 -66.49
N GLU A 73 32.96 49.74 -66.58
CA GLU A 73 31.62 49.91 -66.03
C GLU A 73 30.58 50.15 -67.15
N MET A 74 29.45 49.45 -67.06
CA MET A 74 28.32 49.66 -67.96
C MET A 74 27.00 49.80 -67.18
N THR A 75 26.24 50.85 -67.46
CA THR A 75 24.88 51.05 -66.95
C THR A 75 23.88 50.90 -68.10
N VAL A 76 22.85 50.09 -67.90
CA VAL A 76 21.83 49.76 -68.90
C VAL A 76 20.45 49.99 -68.30
N SER A 77 19.62 50.79 -68.97
CA SER A 77 18.23 51.05 -68.59
C SER A 77 17.28 50.74 -69.76
N GLY A 78 16.41 49.75 -69.63
CA GLY A 78 15.52 49.29 -70.69
C GLY A 78 16.22 48.52 -71.82
N GLY A 79 15.43 47.95 -72.73
CA GLY A 79 15.93 47.22 -73.91
C GLY A 79 15.82 45.69 -73.81
N SER A 80 16.30 45.00 -74.84
CA SER A 80 16.25 43.53 -74.96
C SER A 80 17.52 42.99 -75.62
N PHE A 81 18.03 41.86 -75.11
CA PHE A 81 19.34 41.32 -75.48
C PHE A 81 19.26 39.83 -75.80
N ASP A 82 19.43 39.48 -77.08
CA ASP A 82 19.50 38.10 -77.55
C ASP A 82 20.92 37.76 -78.02
N ALA A 83 21.51 36.72 -77.43
CA ALA A 83 22.87 36.27 -77.73
C ALA A 83 22.98 34.75 -77.89
N LYS A 84 23.95 34.31 -78.70
CA LYS A 84 24.25 32.88 -78.87
C LYS A 84 24.93 32.30 -77.64
N ASN A 85 25.97 32.94 -77.10
CA ASN A 85 26.72 32.47 -75.93
C ASN A 85 26.36 33.31 -74.69
N ASN A 86 27.33 33.79 -73.89
CA ASN A 86 27.05 34.59 -72.70
C ASN A 86 26.38 35.93 -73.05
N ALA A 87 25.10 36.11 -72.73
CA ALA A 87 24.36 37.29 -73.17
C ALA A 87 24.90 38.57 -72.53
N ILE A 88 25.06 38.57 -71.21
CA ILE A 88 25.71 39.64 -70.45
C ILE A 88 26.92 39.07 -69.71
N TYR A 89 28.11 39.62 -69.94
CA TYR A 89 29.34 39.08 -69.37
C TYR A 89 30.23 40.18 -68.77
N ALA A 90 30.42 40.11 -67.45
CA ALA A 90 31.37 40.91 -66.69
C ALA A 90 32.61 40.07 -66.36
N LYS A 91 33.80 40.57 -66.69
CA LYS A 91 35.07 39.86 -66.51
C LYS A 91 36.14 40.77 -65.88
N ASP A 92 37.05 40.20 -65.08
CA ASP A 92 38.26 40.87 -64.59
C ASP A 92 37.97 42.28 -64.00
N SER A 93 37.17 42.37 -62.94
CA SER A 93 36.71 43.63 -62.31
C SER A 93 35.77 44.48 -63.18
N GLY A 94 35.03 43.85 -64.09
CA GLY A 94 33.97 44.50 -64.86
C GLY A 94 32.68 44.68 -64.04
N THR A 95 32.02 45.82 -64.18
CA THR A 95 30.74 46.12 -63.50
C THR A 95 29.65 46.38 -64.53
N ILE A 96 28.52 45.68 -64.40
CA ILE A 96 27.33 45.88 -65.25
C ILE A 96 26.10 46.09 -64.37
N ILE A 97 25.38 47.19 -64.57
CA ILE A 97 24.15 47.52 -63.86
C ILE A 97 23.00 47.54 -64.86
N LEU A 98 21.98 46.72 -64.65
CA LEU A 98 20.83 46.52 -65.51
C LEU A 98 19.54 46.94 -64.78
N THR A 99 18.76 47.84 -65.37
CA THR A 99 17.49 48.33 -64.80
C THR A 99 16.39 48.28 -65.85
N ASP A 100 15.22 47.75 -65.50
CA ASP A 100 14.04 47.69 -66.37
C ASP A 100 14.27 47.04 -67.75
N VAL A 101 15.25 46.12 -67.84
CA VAL A 101 15.53 45.36 -69.07
C VAL A 101 14.41 44.34 -69.28
N THR A 102 13.78 44.33 -70.46
CA THR A 102 12.59 43.50 -70.68
C THR A 102 12.93 42.02 -70.75
N GLN A 103 13.98 41.68 -71.49
CA GLN A 103 14.35 40.29 -71.75
C GLN A 103 15.84 40.15 -72.09
N ILE A 104 16.46 39.11 -71.53
CA ILE A 104 17.81 38.66 -71.84
C ILE A 104 17.72 37.19 -72.21
N THR A 105 18.11 36.81 -73.42
CA THR A 105 18.10 35.42 -73.89
C THR A 105 19.49 35.00 -74.34
N SER A 106 19.99 33.89 -73.79
CA SER A 106 21.15 33.17 -74.30
C SER A 106 20.71 31.83 -74.90
N TYR A 107 21.09 31.57 -76.15
CA TYR A 107 20.70 30.35 -76.86
C TYR A 107 21.62 29.14 -76.62
N ASP A 108 22.86 29.34 -76.16
CA ASP A 108 23.88 28.28 -76.02
C ASP A 108 24.82 28.47 -74.82
N GLY A 109 24.71 29.59 -74.09
CA GLY A 109 25.58 29.94 -72.97
C GLY A 109 24.82 30.36 -71.72
N TYR A 110 25.36 31.36 -71.04
CA TYR A 110 24.80 31.90 -69.81
C TYR A 110 23.97 33.16 -70.07
N GLY A 111 22.88 33.36 -69.31
CA GLY A 111 22.14 34.62 -69.35
C GLY A 111 23.00 35.77 -68.82
N LEU A 112 23.31 35.72 -67.52
CA LEU A 112 24.28 36.62 -66.87
C LEU A 112 25.50 35.81 -66.41
N PHE A 113 26.71 36.28 -66.73
CA PHE A 113 27.96 35.66 -66.29
C PHE A 113 28.90 36.70 -65.67
N ALA A 114 29.27 36.51 -64.40
CA ALA A 114 30.30 37.29 -63.73
C ALA A 114 31.50 36.40 -63.44
N GLU A 115 32.68 36.77 -63.94
CA GLU A 115 33.89 35.98 -63.75
C GLU A 115 35.08 36.82 -63.28
N GLY A 116 35.79 36.34 -62.27
CA GLY A 116 36.99 36.98 -61.75
C GLY A 116 36.68 37.96 -60.61
N LYS A 117 37.72 38.23 -59.82
CA LYS A 117 37.63 39.07 -58.62
C LYS A 117 37.07 40.47 -58.95
N ASN A 118 36.11 40.91 -58.13
CA ASN A 118 35.40 42.20 -58.24
C ASN A 118 34.55 42.36 -59.52
N SER A 119 34.33 41.30 -60.31
CA SER A 119 33.39 41.38 -61.43
C SER A 119 31.96 41.31 -60.91
N THR A 120 31.14 42.32 -61.19
CA THR A 120 29.80 42.47 -60.61
C THR A 120 28.73 42.65 -61.69
N ILE A 121 27.61 41.94 -61.58
CA ILE A 121 26.39 42.22 -62.36
C ILE A 121 25.24 42.49 -61.41
N THR A 122 24.57 43.63 -61.54
CA THR A 122 23.33 43.93 -60.79
C THR A 122 22.15 44.05 -61.75
N MET A 123 21.01 43.44 -61.44
CA MET A 123 19.78 43.53 -62.25
C MET A 123 18.53 43.76 -61.41
N THR A 124 17.67 44.69 -61.82
CA THR A 124 16.35 44.93 -61.22
C THR A 124 15.25 44.81 -62.26
N LYS A 125 14.30 43.90 -62.02
CA LYS A 125 13.18 43.51 -62.90
C LYS A 125 13.62 42.92 -64.24
N GLY A 126 12.70 42.20 -64.88
CA GLY A 126 12.91 41.61 -66.21
C GLY A 126 12.97 40.09 -66.21
N SER A 127 13.34 39.53 -67.36
CA SER A 127 13.49 38.08 -67.54
C SER A 127 14.88 37.74 -68.08
N VAL A 128 15.51 36.72 -67.50
CA VAL A 128 16.77 36.13 -67.98
C VAL A 128 16.54 34.68 -68.34
N ALA A 129 16.81 34.31 -69.59
CA ALA A 129 16.77 32.95 -70.07
C ALA A 129 18.17 32.52 -70.53
N GLY A 130 18.69 31.43 -69.95
CA GLY A 130 19.92 30.78 -70.40
C GLY A 130 19.64 29.41 -70.99
N LYS A 131 20.51 28.90 -71.88
CA LYS A 131 20.44 27.49 -72.27
C LYS A 131 20.87 26.60 -71.11
N ASN A 132 22.09 26.82 -70.59
CA ASN A 132 22.70 25.98 -69.55
C ASN A 132 22.52 26.55 -68.14
N LYS A 133 22.74 27.86 -67.98
CA LYS A 133 22.66 28.58 -66.71
C LYS A 133 22.00 29.92 -66.92
N ALA A 134 20.95 30.27 -66.17
CA ALA A 134 20.38 31.62 -66.27
C ALA A 134 21.36 32.64 -65.64
N LEU A 135 21.86 32.33 -64.44
CA LEU A 135 22.92 33.08 -63.76
C LEU A 135 24.15 32.19 -63.49
N SER A 136 25.35 32.72 -63.73
CA SER A 136 26.59 32.05 -63.36
C SER A 136 27.60 33.05 -62.75
N ALA A 137 28.11 32.76 -61.56
CA ALA A 137 29.20 33.49 -60.92
C ALA A 137 30.40 32.55 -60.76
N ALA A 138 31.58 32.96 -61.22
CA ALA A 138 32.78 32.12 -61.20
C ALA A 138 34.04 32.87 -60.74
N ASN A 139 34.92 32.18 -60.02
CA ASN A 139 36.26 32.67 -59.66
C ASN A 139 36.28 34.07 -58.99
N GLY A 140 35.36 34.35 -58.07
CA GLY A 140 35.26 35.65 -57.39
C GLY A 140 34.27 36.64 -58.00
N GLY A 141 33.46 36.20 -58.96
CA GLY A 141 32.41 37.00 -59.58
C GLY A 141 31.17 37.13 -58.68
N HIS A 142 30.43 38.23 -58.82
CA HIS A 142 29.26 38.54 -57.99
C HIS A 142 28.07 38.95 -58.85
N ILE A 143 26.92 38.32 -58.65
CA ILE A 143 25.66 38.67 -59.31
C ILE A 143 24.61 39.01 -58.25
N LYS A 144 23.92 40.14 -58.41
CA LYS A 144 22.80 40.55 -57.56
C LYS A 144 21.56 40.81 -58.41
N VAL A 145 20.46 40.12 -58.14
CA VAL A 145 19.20 40.29 -58.88
C VAL A 145 18.02 40.59 -57.94
N THR A 146 17.06 41.38 -58.41
CA THR A 146 15.84 41.72 -57.65
C THR A 146 14.62 41.71 -58.57
N ASP A 147 13.56 40.98 -58.19
CA ASP A 147 12.31 40.82 -58.96
C ASP A 147 12.51 40.31 -60.39
N VAL A 148 13.45 39.38 -60.60
CA VAL A 148 13.78 38.84 -61.93
C VAL A 148 13.15 37.46 -62.13
N THR A 149 12.65 37.18 -63.33
CA THR A 149 12.25 35.82 -63.73
C THR A 149 13.41 35.13 -64.44
N LEU A 150 13.91 34.04 -63.88
CA LEU A 150 14.99 33.22 -64.39
C LEU A 150 14.40 31.96 -65.04
N LYS A 151 14.85 31.65 -66.26
CA LYS A 151 14.42 30.45 -66.99
C LYS A 151 15.61 29.73 -67.60
N THR A 152 15.49 28.42 -67.70
CA THR A 152 16.39 27.57 -68.46
C THR A 152 15.62 26.79 -69.52
N LYS A 153 16.11 26.75 -70.77
CA LYS A 153 15.42 26.03 -71.87
C LYS A 153 15.76 24.55 -71.94
N GLU A 154 17.02 24.23 -71.68
CA GLU A 154 17.60 22.87 -71.67
C GLU A 154 18.58 22.74 -70.48
N GLY A 155 18.40 23.59 -69.48
CA GLY A 155 19.50 24.02 -68.62
C GLY A 155 19.54 23.35 -67.27
N ARG A 156 20.79 23.10 -66.86
CA ARG A 156 21.12 22.40 -65.64
C ARG A 156 20.89 23.25 -64.38
N PHE A 157 21.11 24.57 -64.45
CA PHE A 157 21.06 25.43 -63.26
C PHE A 157 20.29 26.74 -63.47
N GLY A 158 19.36 27.08 -62.58
CA GLY A 158 18.77 28.42 -62.52
C GLY A 158 19.81 29.47 -62.15
N ALA A 159 20.45 29.30 -60.99
CA ALA A 159 21.61 30.09 -60.57
C ALA A 159 22.75 29.18 -60.08
N PHE A 160 23.96 29.44 -60.55
CA PHE A 160 25.13 28.62 -60.26
C PHE A 160 26.34 29.46 -59.84
N SER A 161 26.82 29.26 -58.62
CA SER A 161 28.01 29.94 -58.07
C SER A 161 29.14 28.93 -57.88
N ASP A 162 30.32 29.18 -58.44
CA ASP A 162 31.45 28.25 -58.40
C ASP A 162 32.79 28.96 -58.17
N GLY A 163 33.62 28.37 -57.31
CA GLY A 163 34.92 28.92 -56.96
C GLY A 163 34.86 29.92 -55.81
N ILE A 164 35.97 29.98 -55.06
CA ILE A 164 36.13 30.81 -53.87
C ILE A 164 35.83 32.28 -54.17
N GLY A 165 34.98 32.88 -53.34
CA GLY A 165 34.60 34.29 -53.42
C GLY A 165 33.52 34.60 -54.44
N SER A 166 33.01 33.61 -55.19
CA SER A 166 31.86 33.79 -56.07
C SER A 166 30.56 33.91 -55.25
N LEU A 167 29.69 34.85 -55.59
CA LEU A 167 28.44 35.09 -54.87
C LEU A 167 27.27 35.37 -55.84
N ILE A 168 26.11 34.77 -55.56
CA ILE A 168 24.85 35.19 -56.19
C ILE A 168 23.85 35.57 -55.11
N GLU A 169 23.34 36.79 -55.15
CA GLU A 169 22.26 37.29 -54.30
C GLU A 169 20.97 37.45 -55.11
N LEU A 170 19.88 36.83 -54.67
CA LEU A 170 18.55 36.95 -55.26
C LEU A 170 17.58 37.58 -54.25
N HIS A 171 16.85 38.61 -54.65
CA HIS A 171 15.92 39.32 -53.75
C HIS A 171 14.53 39.52 -54.37
N GLY A 172 13.56 39.84 -53.50
CA GLY A 172 12.20 40.21 -53.90
C GLY A 172 11.41 39.00 -54.40
N ASN A 173 10.53 39.22 -55.38
CA ASN A 173 9.73 38.18 -56.03
C ASN A 173 10.50 37.52 -57.19
N THR A 174 11.78 37.25 -57.00
CA THR A 174 12.60 36.56 -58.01
C THR A 174 12.11 35.12 -58.16
N LYS A 175 11.89 34.68 -59.40
CA LYS A 175 11.33 33.36 -59.71
C LYS A 175 12.28 32.57 -60.58
N ILE A 176 12.61 31.34 -60.19
CA ILE A 176 13.32 30.38 -61.03
C ILE A 176 12.31 29.37 -61.54
N ASN A 177 12.18 29.27 -62.86
CA ASN A 177 11.29 28.32 -63.52
C ASN A 177 12.07 27.40 -64.46
N ASP A 178 11.60 26.16 -64.58
CA ASP A 178 12.01 25.20 -65.62
C ASP A 178 13.50 24.82 -65.60
N SER A 179 14.08 24.57 -64.40
CA SER A 179 15.49 24.18 -64.23
C SER A 179 15.66 22.75 -63.72
N GLU A 180 16.75 22.06 -64.08
CA GLU A 180 17.06 20.76 -63.47
C GLU A 180 17.43 20.93 -61.99
N THR A 181 18.32 21.87 -61.71
CA THR A 181 18.67 22.33 -60.37
C THR A 181 18.37 23.83 -60.24
N GLY A 182 17.60 24.22 -59.24
CA GLY A 182 17.21 25.62 -59.03
C GLY A 182 18.40 26.52 -58.69
N LEU A 183 18.99 26.28 -57.51
CA LEU A 183 20.17 26.98 -56.99
C LEU A 183 21.30 25.97 -56.73
N ALA A 184 22.52 26.29 -57.13
CA ALA A 184 23.69 25.46 -56.85
C ALA A 184 24.95 26.28 -56.53
N ALA A 185 25.59 25.99 -55.39
CA ALA A 185 26.88 26.60 -55.02
C ALA A 185 27.96 25.54 -54.78
N ASN A 186 29.09 25.68 -55.47
CA ASN A 186 30.18 24.69 -55.46
C ASN A 186 31.55 25.33 -55.16
N SER A 187 32.47 24.52 -54.63
CA SER A 187 33.92 24.82 -54.59
C SER A 187 34.27 26.20 -53.99
N GLY A 188 33.65 26.59 -52.88
CA GLY A 188 33.83 27.91 -52.25
C GLY A 188 32.88 29.01 -52.72
N GLY A 189 32.03 28.75 -53.71
CA GLY A 189 31.01 29.68 -54.19
C GLY A 189 29.79 29.70 -53.26
N ALA A 190 29.07 30.82 -53.22
CA ALA A 190 27.92 31.01 -52.33
C ALA A 190 26.68 31.55 -53.05
N ILE A 191 25.50 31.26 -52.48
CA ILE A 191 24.21 31.78 -52.94
C ILE A 191 23.34 32.20 -51.76
N SER A 192 22.78 33.41 -51.82
CA SER A 192 21.72 33.85 -50.91
C SER A 192 20.44 34.24 -51.66
N MET A 193 19.28 33.90 -51.10
CA MET A 193 17.97 34.23 -51.66
C MET A 193 17.02 34.75 -50.57
N THR A 194 16.38 35.90 -50.80
CA THR A 194 15.38 36.49 -49.90
C THR A 194 14.08 36.77 -50.65
N GLY A 195 13.03 36.02 -50.34
CA GLY A 195 11.77 36.00 -51.08
C GLY A 195 11.84 35.17 -52.37
N GLY A 196 10.68 34.94 -52.98
CA GLY A 196 10.57 34.34 -54.31
C GLY A 196 10.35 32.83 -54.32
N THR A 197 10.43 32.24 -55.51
CA THR A 197 10.09 30.83 -55.75
C THR A 197 11.17 30.13 -56.58
N VAL A 198 11.43 28.86 -56.24
CA VAL A 198 12.33 27.97 -56.97
C VAL A 198 11.52 26.75 -57.44
N THR A 199 11.33 26.65 -58.75
CA THR A 199 10.73 25.50 -59.41
C THR A 199 11.80 24.77 -60.22
N ALA A 200 12.00 23.48 -59.91
CA ALA A 200 13.02 22.64 -60.55
C ALA A 200 12.52 21.21 -60.79
N SER A 201 13.24 20.40 -61.56
CA SER A 201 12.82 19.02 -61.87
C SER A 201 13.59 17.92 -61.11
N GLN A 202 14.73 18.22 -60.51
CA GLN A 202 15.54 17.25 -59.75
C GLN A 202 15.96 17.76 -58.37
N ILE A 203 16.58 18.94 -58.31
CA ILE A 203 17.11 19.51 -57.06
C ILE A 203 16.63 20.95 -56.93
N GLY A 204 15.97 21.29 -55.82
CA GLY A 204 15.63 22.68 -55.54
C GLY A 204 16.88 23.52 -55.30
N VAL A 205 17.67 23.12 -54.30
CA VAL A 205 18.86 23.82 -53.84
C VAL A 205 19.97 22.85 -53.48
N GLY A 206 21.18 23.06 -54.01
CA GLY A 206 22.34 22.20 -53.77
C GLY A 206 23.60 22.98 -53.34
N PHE A 207 24.26 22.54 -52.29
CA PHE A 207 25.56 23.07 -51.86
C PHE A 207 26.58 21.93 -51.76
N SER A 208 27.69 22.02 -52.48
CA SER A 208 28.73 20.98 -52.49
C SER A 208 30.12 21.58 -52.37
N ASN A 209 30.85 21.29 -51.29
CA ASN A 209 32.15 21.91 -51.00
C ASN A 209 32.10 23.45 -51.12
N SER A 210 30.96 24.05 -50.77
CA SER A 210 30.74 25.50 -50.86
C SER A 210 31.36 26.21 -49.66
N ASN A 211 31.28 25.61 -48.47
CA ASN A 211 31.91 26.08 -47.23
C ASN A 211 31.82 27.60 -47.01
N SER A 212 30.64 28.18 -47.24
CA SER A 212 30.40 29.62 -47.12
C SER A 212 29.23 29.92 -46.21
N THR A 213 29.42 30.85 -45.28
CA THR A 213 28.38 31.37 -44.38
C THR A 213 27.34 32.24 -45.09
N GLU A 214 27.63 32.67 -46.32
CA GLU A 214 26.71 33.45 -47.16
C GLU A 214 25.59 32.59 -47.76
N ASN A 215 25.66 31.27 -47.63
CA ASN A 215 24.60 30.37 -48.06
C ASN A 215 23.36 30.53 -47.18
N LYS A 216 22.41 31.35 -47.63
CA LYS A 216 21.22 31.70 -46.85
C LYS A 216 19.96 31.81 -47.69
N LEU A 217 18.89 31.16 -47.26
CA LEU A 217 17.56 31.28 -47.86
C LEU A 217 16.58 31.83 -46.83
N GLU A 218 15.83 32.88 -47.18
CA GLU A 218 14.85 33.52 -46.31
C GLU A 218 13.53 33.76 -47.05
N ASN A 219 12.40 33.23 -46.56
CA ASN A 219 11.06 33.36 -47.16
C ASN A 219 10.98 32.81 -48.61
N VAL A 220 11.57 31.64 -48.86
CA VAL A 220 11.64 31.03 -50.19
C VAL A 220 10.72 29.81 -50.27
N THR A 221 9.99 29.66 -51.37
CA THR A 221 9.22 28.44 -51.68
C THR A 221 9.94 27.60 -52.72
N ILE A 222 10.12 26.31 -52.44
CA ILE A 222 10.81 25.32 -53.28
C ILE A 222 9.84 24.18 -53.60
N SER A 223 9.68 23.85 -54.87
CA SER A 223 8.77 22.78 -55.34
C SER A 223 9.16 22.26 -56.72
N SER A 224 8.60 21.14 -57.16
CA SER A 224 8.73 20.72 -58.56
C SER A 224 7.77 21.42 -59.53
N GLY A 225 6.66 21.97 -59.02
CA GLY A 225 5.63 22.58 -59.86
C GLY A 225 4.36 21.75 -59.88
N LYS A 226 3.23 22.38 -60.24
CA LYS A 226 1.93 21.71 -60.20
C LYS A 226 1.89 20.58 -61.24
N ASP A 227 1.50 19.39 -60.81
CA ASP A 227 1.38 18.18 -61.65
C ASP A 227 2.71 17.63 -62.20
N GLU A 228 3.85 18.02 -61.61
CA GLU A 228 5.19 17.49 -61.94
C GLU A 228 5.64 16.39 -60.97
N ALA A 229 6.60 15.56 -61.42
CA ALA A 229 7.22 14.56 -60.56
C ALA A 229 7.93 15.23 -59.36
N PRO A 230 7.95 14.61 -58.16
CA PRO A 230 8.62 15.19 -57.00
C PRO A 230 10.12 15.44 -57.24
N LEU A 231 10.66 16.52 -56.69
CA LEU A 231 12.11 16.75 -56.62
C LEU A 231 12.76 15.58 -55.88
N LYS A 232 13.92 15.10 -56.35
CA LYS A 232 14.71 14.14 -55.58
C LYS A 232 15.12 14.75 -54.22
N PHE A 233 15.57 16.01 -54.25
CA PHE A 233 15.95 16.75 -53.06
C PHE A 233 15.40 18.18 -53.11
N GLY A 234 14.72 18.61 -52.04
CA GLY A 234 14.40 20.03 -51.86
C GLY A 234 15.67 20.85 -51.62
N VAL A 235 16.38 20.51 -50.55
CA VAL A 235 17.70 21.06 -50.19
C VAL A 235 18.68 19.93 -49.91
N ILE A 236 19.82 19.91 -50.61
CA ILE A 236 20.91 18.97 -50.36
C ILE A 236 22.22 19.71 -50.09
N VAL A 237 22.89 19.35 -49.00
CA VAL A 237 24.16 19.95 -48.55
C VAL A 237 25.18 18.84 -48.37
N ASN A 238 26.32 18.98 -49.03
CA ASN A 238 27.31 17.92 -49.15
C ASN A 238 28.74 18.46 -48.99
N GLN A 239 29.67 17.58 -48.58
CA GLN A 239 31.11 17.83 -48.53
C GLN A 239 31.46 19.09 -47.71
N ASN A 240 31.29 19.04 -46.39
CA ASN A 240 31.63 20.15 -45.46
C ASN A 240 30.98 21.50 -45.83
N SER A 241 29.74 21.48 -46.31
CA SER A 241 29.02 22.71 -46.66
C SER A 241 28.09 23.15 -45.53
N THR A 242 27.80 24.45 -45.47
CA THR A 242 26.88 25.04 -44.49
C THR A 242 25.80 25.87 -45.19
N VAL A 243 24.56 25.85 -44.66
CA VAL A 243 23.44 26.69 -45.13
C VAL A 243 22.51 27.07 -43.97
N THR A 244 21.96 28.29 -44.03
CA THR A 244 20.87 28.76 -43.16
C THR A 244 19.56 28.91 -43.93
N LEU A 245 18.48 28.30 -43.42
CA LEU A 245 17.12 28.36 -43.97
C LEU A 245 16.20 29.05 -42.97
N LYS A 246 15.57 30.16 -43.36
CA LYS A 246 14.64 30.92 -42.51
C LYS A 246 13.28 31.04 -43.18
N ASN A 247 12.25 30.47 -42.56
CA ASN A 247 10.88 30.46 -43.09
C ASN A 247 10.82 29.96 -44.55
N VAL A 248 11.45 28.82 -44.81
CA VAL A 248 11.48 28.18 -46.14
C VAL A 248 10.36 27.16 -46.21
N THR A 249 9.69 27.08 -47.36
CA THR A 249 8.68 26.05 -47.65
C THR A 249 9.22 25.11 -48.72
N VAL A 250 9.26 23.82 -48.42
CA VAL A 250 9.66 22.75 -49.35
C VAL A 250 8.50 21.78 -49.49
N SER A 251 8.06 21.53 -50.73
CA SER A 251 6.97 20.59 -51.02
C SER A 251 7.22 19.84 -52.32
N GLN A 252 6.46 18.77 -52.56
CA GLN A 252 6.60 17.92 -53.75
C GLN A 252 8.04 17.38 -53.89
N THR A 253 8.57 16.76 -52.83
CA THR A 253 9.93 16.21 -52.81
C THR A 253 9.98 14.75 -52.36
N THR A 254 11.02 14.02 -52.72
CA THR A 254 11.34 12.71 -52.14
C THR A 254 12.00 12.87 -50.77
N ASN A 255 12.98 13.76 -50.64
CA ASN A 255 13.52 14.20 -49.35
C ASN A 255 13.53 15.73 -49.32
N ALA A 256 13.02 16.34 -48.25
CA ALA A 256 12.94 17.79 -48.16
C ALA A 256 14.31 18.41 -47.86
N ILE A 257 15.03 17.85 -46.89
CA ILE A 257 16.38 18.29 -46.48
C ILE A 257 17.30 17.08 -46.30
N VAL A 258 18.48 17.12 -46.92
CA VAL A 258 19.54 16.13 -46.73
C VAL A 258 20.87 16.82 -46.42
N ALA A 259 21.46 16.50 -45.27
CA ALA A 259 22.83 16.87 -44.92
C ALA A 259 23.73 15.62 -45.01
N ASN A 260 24.82 15.73 -45.77
CA ASN A 260 25.73 14.63 -46.04
C ASN A 260 27.19 15.05 -45.91
N ASP A 261 28.04 14.11 -45.48
CA ASP A 261 29.50 14.28 -45.41
C ASP A 261 29.90 15.55 -44.65
N HIS A 262 29.71 15.50 -43.32
CA HIS A 262 30.11 16.55 -42.37
C HIS A 262 29.50 17.93 -42.65
N SER A 263 28.30 17.95 -43.22
CA SER A 263 27.61 19.20 -43.59
C SER A 263 26.71 19.72 -42.48
N THR A 264 26.48 21.03 -42.47
CA THR A 264 25.69 21.73 -41.44
C THR A 264 24.48 22.44 -42.06
N ILE A 265 23.29 22.23 -41.51
CA ILE A 265 22.06 22.93 -41.92
C ILE A 265 21.40 23.54 -40.68
N THR A 266 21.09 24.83 -40.73
CA THR A 266 20.32 25.51 -39.67
C THR A 266 18.97 25.98 -40.22
N VAL A 267 17.89 25.62 -39.57
CA VAL A 267 16.50 25.92 -39.97
C VAL A 267 15.79 26.69 -38.86
N SER A 268 15.17 27.82 -39.21
CA SER A 268 14.32 28.61 -38.30
C SER A 268 12.96 28.87 -38.94
N GLY A 269 11.93 28.15 -38.50
CA GLY A 269 10.60 28.12 -39.09
C GLY A 269 10.55 27.41 -40.44
N GLY A 270 9.35 27.28 -41.00
CA GLY A 270 9.12 26.68 -42.33
C GLY A 270 8.33 25.38 -42.31
N SER A 271 8.02 24.88 -43.50
CA SER A 271 7.30 23.61 -43.72
C SER A 271 8.07 22.74 -44.70
N PHE A 272 8.24 21.47 -44.37
CA PHE A 272 9.04 20.51 -45.11
C PHE A 272 8.25 19.23 -45.36
N GLU A 273 7.77 19.09 -46.59
CA GLU A 273 6.93 17.97 -47.01
C GLU A 273 7.66 17.10 -48.04
N SER A 274 7.66 15.79 -47.77
CA SER A 274 8.30 14.80 -48.63
C SER A 274 7.56 13.46 -48.65
N THR A 275 7.92 12.61 -49.62
CA THR A 275 7.40 11.24 -49.66
C THR A 275 8.25 10.27 -48.84
N ASN A 276 9.57 10.36 -48.88
CA ASN A 276 10.49 9.53 -48.08
C ASN A 276 11.00 10.33 -46.85
N ASP A 277 12.11 9.92 -46.22
CA ASP A 277 12.72 10.63 -45.07
C ASP A 277 12.78 12.16 -45.27
N SER A 278 12.00 12.93 -44.53
CA SER A 278 11.86 14.37 -44.82
C SER A 278 13.13 15.14 -44.47
N ILE A 279 13.64 14.94 -43.26
CA ILE A 279 14.91 15.51 -42.81
C ILE A 279 15.89 14.38 -42.54
N HIS A 280 17.02 14.35 -43.25
CA HIS A 280 18.01 13.27 -43.13
C HIS A 280 19.43 13.81 -42.91
N ALA A 281 20.00 13.54 -41.74
CA ALA A 281 21.42 13.79 -41.44
C ALA A 281 22.22 12.49 -41.50
N LYS A 282 23.28 12.45 -42.31
CA LYS A 282 24.14 11.27 -42.44
C LYS A 282 25.63 11.59 -42.60
N GLN A 283 26.48 10.61 -42.30
CA GLN A 283 27.94 10.70 -42.43
C GLN A 283 28.52 11.91 -41.68
N GLY A 284 28.31 11.99 -40.37
CA GLY A 284 28.86 13.04 -39.50
C GLY A 284 28.21 14.42 -39.67
N SER A 285 27.02 14.48 -40.27
CA SER A 285 26.35 15.76 -40.56
C SER A 285 25.48 16.26 -39.40
N TYR A 286 25.29 17.57 -39.34
CA TYR A 286 24.53 18.26 -38.30
C TYR A 286 23.35 19.05 -38.86
N ILE A 287 22.16 18.86 -38.31
CA ILE A 287 20.96 19.66 -38.66
C ILE A 287 20.35 20.25 -37.39
N ALA A 288 20.16 21.56 -37.35
CA ALA A 288 19.39 22.25 -36.31
C ALA A 288 18.05 22.71 -36.86
N LEU A 289 16.94 22.28 -36.24
CA LEU A 289 15.57 22.63 -36.56
C LEU A 289 14.98 23.46 -35.42
N ASN A 290 14.50 24.66 -35.70
CA ASN A 290 13.82 25.50 -34.72
C ASN A 290 12.43 25.86 -35.24
N ASN A 291 11.37 25.41 -34.55
CA ASN A 291 9.96 25.64 -34.92
C ASN A 291 9.61 25.24 -36.37
N ALA A 292 10.18 24.13 -36.86
CA ALA A 292 9.90 23.60 -38.19
C ALA A 292 8.70 22.65 -38.16
N MET A 293 7.89 22.67 -39.22
CA MET A 293 6.86 21.64 -39.48
C MET A 293 7.41 20.63 -40.48
N VAL A 294 7.50 19.37 -40.09
CA VAL A 294 8.05 18.29 -40.89
C VAL A 294 6.98 17.24 -41.12
N THR A 295 6.75 16.86 -42.37
CA THR A 295 5.79 15.81 -42.74
C THR A 295 6.40 14.90 -43.80
N SER A 296 6.34 13.59 -43.54
CA SER A 296 6.67 12.53 -44.49
C SER A 296 5.43 11.64 -44.72
N SER A 297 5.18 11.26 -45.99
CA SER A 297 4.02 10.43 -46.34
C SER A 297 4.30 8.93 -46.42
N ASP A 298 5.57 8.51 -46.54
CA ASP A 298 5.97 7.10 -46.74
C ASP A 298 7.34 6.75 -46.13
N GLY A 299 8.09 7.74 -45.61
CA GLY A 299 9.32 7.53 -44.84
C GLY A 299 9.29 8.21 -43.48
N ASN A 300 10.45 8.37 -42.85
CA ASN A 300 10.54 8.96 -41.51
C ASN A 300 10.40 10.49 -41.53
N GLY A 301 9.92 11.07 -40.43
CA GLY A 301 9.88 12.52 -40.29
C GLY A 301 11.30 13.10 -40.23
N VAL A 302 12.02 12.75 -39.18
CA VAL A 302 13.39 13.20 -38.91
C VAL A 302 14.28 11.99 -38.66
N TYR A 303 15.37 11.86 -39.44
CA TYR A 303 16.25 10.69 -39.42
C TYR A 303 17.74 11.07 -39.29
N ALA A 304 18.38 10.61 -38.21
CA ALA A 304 19.83 10.69 -38.04
C ALA A 304 20.48 9.30 -38.19
N ASN A 305 21.44 9.19 -39.12
CA ASN A 305 22.08 7.91 -39.47
C ASN A 305 23.61 8.00 -39.52
N GLY A 306 24.28 7.14 -38.76
CA GLY A 306 25.74 7.03 -38.75
C GLY A 306 26.38 7.78 -37.59
N SER A 307 27.61 7.38 -37.26
CA SER A 307 28.44 8.04 -36.25
C SER A 307 28.54 9.55 -36.50
N ASP A 308 28.49 10.32 -35.43
CA ASP A 308 28.58 11.78 -35.40
C ASP A 308 27.45 12.52 -36.15
N SER A 309 26.50 11.81 -36.75
CA SER A 309 25.30 12.43 -37.33
C SER A 309 24.34 12.86 -36.22
N LYS A 310 24.08 14.17 -36.09
CA LYS A 310 23.24 14.73 -35.04
C LYS A 310 22.15 15.65 -35.60
N ILE A 311 20.94 15.52 -35.08
CA ILE A 311 19.85 16.48 -35.31
C ILE A 311 19.41 17.07 -33.99
N ILE A 312 19.26 18.40 -33.93
CA ILE A 312 18.64 19.10 -32.80
C ILE A 312 17.32 19.69 -33.28
N MET A 313 16.22 19.44 -32.56
CA MET A 313 14.89 19.98 -32.87
C MET A 313 14.32 20.70 -31.66
N VAL A 314 14.11 22.01 -31.76
CA VAL A 314 13.53 22.83 -30.69
C VAL A 314 12.20 23.41 -31.17
N GLY A 315 11.10 22.97 -30.55
CA GLY A 315 9.74 23.30 -30.98
C GLY A 315 9.34 22.67 -32.32
N GLY A 316 8.12 22.96 -32.76
CA GLY A 316 7.58 22.46 -34.03
C GLY A 316 7.02 21.03 -33.94
N SER A 317 6.88 20.39 -35.11
CA SER A 317 6.24 19.08 -35.22
C SER A 317 6.89 18.18 -36.27
N ALA A 318 6.95 16.88 -36.00
CA ALA A 318 7.34 15.86 -36.95
C ALA A 318 6.21 14.84 -37.13
N ALA A 319 5.81 14.60 -38.39
CA ALA A 319 4.78 13.64 -38.75
C ALA A 319 5.29 12.61 -39.75
N ALA A 320 4.91 11.35 -39.56
CA ALA A 320 5.23 10.23 -40.45
C ALA A 320 4.00 9.35 -40.69
N LYS A 321 3.99 8.57 -41.78
CA LYS A 321 2.91 7.66 -42.16
C LYS A 321 3.46 6.33 -42.67
N ASN A 322 2.57 5.39 -42.97
CA ASN A 322 2.85 4.05 -43.50
C ASN A 322 3.81 3.25 -42.62
N GLY A 323 3.59 3.29 -41.29
CA GLY A 323 4.40 2.54 -40.33
C GLY A 323 5.79 3.14 -40.06
N SER A 324 6.11 4.31 -40.61
CA SER A 324 7.38 5.00 -40.36
C SER A 324 7.43 5.71 -39.00
N ALA A 325 8.62 6.09 -38.55
CA ALA A 325 8.81 6.82 -37.30
C ALA A 325 8.80 8.34 -37.49
N ALA A 326 8.24 9.09 -36.54
CA ALA A 326 8.34 10.55 -36.57
C ALA A 326 9.78 11.00 -36.29
N LEU A 327 10.46 10.36 -35.33
CA LEU A 327 11.90 10.47 -35.10
C LEU A 327 12.56 9.09 -35.24
N LEU A 328 13.63 8.97 -36.02
CA LEU A 328 14.43 7.76 -36.16
C LEU A 328 15.92 8.04 -35.94
N THR A 329 16.58 7.19 -35.16
CA THR A 329 18.04 7.12 -35.12
C THR A 329 18.54 5.72 -35.45
N LYS A 330 19.64 5.64 -36.20
CA LYS A 330 20.30 4.38 -36.56
C LYS A 330 21.81 4.53 -36.61
N ASN A 331 22.54 3.44 -36.41
CA ASN A 331 23.99 3.34 -36.62
C ASN A 331 24.78 4.43 -35.86
N LYS A 332 24.51 4.65 -34.57
CA LYS A 332 25.14 5.69 -33.73
C LYS A 332 24.73 7.15 -34.02
N GLY A 333 23.67 7.35 -34.82
CA GLY A 333 23.05 8.67 -34.97
C GLY A 333 22.40 9.16 -33.66
N SER A 334 22.22 10.47 -33.55
CA SER A 334 21.62 11.10 -32.36
C SER A 334 20.58 12.16 -32.71
N ILE A 335 19.46 12.16 -31.99
CA ILE A 335 18.44 13.22 -32.04
C ILE A 335 18.25 13.81 -30.64
N ASP A 336 18.28 15.13 -30.56
CA ASP A 336 18.03 15.94 -29.37
C ASP A 336 16.79 16.79 -29.64
N ALA A 337 15.65 16.50 -29.03
CA ALA A 337 14.39 17.19 -29.28
C ALA A 337 13.86 17.87 -28.01
N THR A 338 13.32 19.08 -28.13
CA THR A 338 12.78 19.86 -27.02
C THR A 338 11.44 20.48 -27.39
N ASP A 339 10.42 20.29 -26.56
CA ASP A 339 9.07 20.85 -26.73
C ASP A 339 8.42 20.55 -28.10
N VAL A 340 8.46 19.27 -28.52
CA VAL A 340 8.02 18.83 -29.85
C VAL A 340 6.68 18.09 -29.82
N THR A 341 5.97 18.14 -30.96
CA THR A 341 4.82 17.26 -31.23
C THR A 341 5.16 16.21 -32.28
N LEU A 342 4.98 14.94 -31.94
CA LEU A 342 5.22 13.79 -32.80
C LEU A 342 3.88 13.14 -33.15
N THR A 343 3.64 12.88 -34.45
CA THR A 343 2.38 12.29 -34.91
C THR A 343 2.62 11.20 -35.93
N THR A 344 1.94 10.07 -35.79
CA THR A 344 1.92 9.04 -36.84
C THR A 344 0.48 8.72 -37.28
N ASP A 345 0.30 7.67 -38.06
CA ASP A 345 -0.97 7.24 -38.66
C ASP A 345 -1.68 6.11 -37.91
N GLY A 346 -1.17 5.73 -36.73
CA GLY A 346 -1.72 4.68 -35.87
C GLY A 346 -0.93 3.37 -35.95
N ILE A 347 -0.09 3.21 -36.97
CA ILE A 347 0.71 2.00 -37.21
C ILE A 347 2.24 2.27 -37.17
N GLY A 348 2.65 3.54 -37.04
CA GLY A 348 4.06 3.95 -36.92
C GLY A 348 4.50 4.29 -35.49
N THR A 349 5.80 4.55 -35.32
CA THR A 349 6.41 4.84 -34.01
C THR A 349 6.61 6.34 -33.77
N GLY A 350 6.38 6.84 -32.55
CA GLY A 350 6.68 8.23 -32.20
C GLY A 350 8.18 8.53 -32.30
N ALA A 351 8.98 7.85 -31.49
CA ALA A 351 10.45 7.90 -31.57
C ALA A 351 11.06 6.49 -31.52
N LEU A 352 11.93 6.19 -32.50
CA LEU A 352 12.55 4.89 -32.70
C LEU A 352 14.08 4.99 -32.67
N ALA A 353 14.73 4.31 -31.74
CA ALA A 353 16.18 4.19 -31.66
C ALA A 353 16.62 2.76 -31.99
N LEU A 354 17.43 2.59 -33.04
CA LEU A 354 17.95 1.29 -33.49
C LEU A 354 19.48 1.23 -33.48
N GLY A 355 20.05 0.11 -33.04
CA GLY A 355 21.50 0.00 -32.86
C GLY A 355 21.98 0.86 -31.68
N GLU A 356 23.30 1.03 -31.50
CA GLU A 356 23.89 1.93 -30.48
C GLU A 356 23.63 3.44 -30.74
N SER A 357 22.39 3.83 -31.02
CA SER A 357 21.92 5.19 -31.32
C SER A 357 21.10 5.78 -30.18
N THR A 358 20.89 7.11 -30.19
CA THR A 358 20.29 7.82 -29.06
C THR A 358 19.23 8.83 -29.45
N ILE A 359 18.13 8.87 -28.70
CA ILE A 359 17.13 9.95 -28.75
C ILE A 359 16.98 10.56 -27.36
N GLN A 360 17.04 11.89 -27.25
CA GLN A 360 16.77 12.63 -26.03
C GLN A 360 15.59 13.56 -26.25
N LEU A 361 14.54 13.42 -25.43
CA LEU A 361 13.34 14.25 -25.46
C LEU A 361 13.31 15.10 -24.18
N HIS A 362 13.45 16.40 -24.32
CA HIS A 362 13.47 17.38 -23.22
C HIS A 362 12.19 18.21 -23.19
N GLY A 363 11.89 18.82 -22.04
CA GLY A 363 10.73 19.71 -21.91
C GLY A 363 9.42 18.93 -21.97
N ASN A 364 8.42 19.40 -22.72
CA ASN A 364 7.14 18.72 -22.88
C ASN A 364 7.00 18.11 -24.27
N THR A 365 6.94 16.77 -24.35
CA THR A 365 6.73 16.09 -25.64
C THR A 365 5.34 15.47 -25.71
N THR A 366 4.63 15.72 -26.82
CA THR A 366 3.34 15.09 -27.11
C THR A 366 3.49 14.12 -28.28
N ILE A 367 3.09 12.87 -28.08
CA ILE A 367 3.17 11.78 -29.06
C ILE A 367 1.77 11.25 -29.31
N ASN A 368 1.29 11.35 -30.55
CA ASN A 368 -0.08 11.05 -30.90
C ASN A 368 -0.21 10.00 -32.01
N ASN A 369 -1.24 9.17 -31.87
CA ASN A 369 -1.72 8.23 -32.88
C ASN A 369 -0.63 7.24 -33.30
N THR A 370 0.04 6.60 -32.33
CA THR A 370 1.15 5.67 -32.58
C THR A 370 0.78 4.21 -32.36
N LEU A 371 1.50 3.31 -33.03
CA LEU A 371 1.59 1.91 -32.63
C LEU A 371 2.49 1.80 -31.39
N ASP A 372 3.73 2.27 -31.51
CA ASP A 372 4.68 2.38 -30.41
C ASP A 372 4.91 3.86 -30.09
N GLY A 373 4.68 4.29 -28.86
CA GLY A 373 5.00 5.67 -28.45
C GLY A 373 6.51 5.94 -28.53
N LEU A 374 7.27 5.16 -27.78
CA LEU A 374 8.74 5.11 -27.83
C LEU A 374 9.19 3.66 -28.02
N ARG A 375 10.15 3.42 -28.92
CA ARG A 375 10.73 2.10 -29.13
C ARG A 375 12.26 2.14 -29.20
N ALA A 376 12.92 1.29 -28.42
CA ALA A 376 14.36 1.11 -28.45
C ALA A 376 14.70 -0.38 -28.67
N ALA A 377 15.47 -0.68 -29.71
CA ALA A 377 15.85 -2.04 -30.07
C ALA A 377 17.31 -2.12 -30.54
N ASP A 378 17.89 -3.32 -30.55
CA ASP A 378 19.28 -3.57 -30.96
C ASP A 378 20.33 -2.70 -30.22
N GLY A 379 20.11 -2.35 -28.94
CA GLY A 379 21.00 -1.49 -28.15
C GLY A 379 20.68 0.01 -28.22
N GLY A 380 19.52 0.38 -28.78
CA GLY A 380 19.03 1.75 -28.85
C GLY A 380 18.73 2.34 -27.48
N LYS A 381 18.88 3.66 -27.34
CA LYS A 381 18.60 4.35 -26.08
C LYS A 381 17.73 5.57 -26.27
N ILE A 382 16.67 5.68 -25.47
CA ILE A 382 15.79 6.84 -25.44
C ILE A 382 15.73 7.39 -24.02
N THR A 383 15.93 8.70 -23.87
CA THR A 383 15.62 9.43 -22.64
C THR A 383 14.49 10.40 -22.89
N GLY A 384 13.57 10.54 -21.93
CA GLY A 384 12.42 11.42 -22.08
C GLY A 384 12.07 12.16 -20.80
N GLU A 385 11.66 13.41 -20.95
CA GLU A 385 11.11 14.27 -19.89
C GLU A 385 9.66 14.65 -20.25
N ASN A 386 8.77 14.65 -19.26
CA ASN A 386 7.36 15.06 -19.34
C ASN A 386 6.64 14.65 -20.65
N LEU A 387 6.22 13.38 -20.72
CA LEU A 387 5.64 12.81 -21.92
C LEU A 387 4.12 12.67 -21.83
N ASN A 388 3.43 13.00 -22.93
CA ASN A 388 2.03 12.65 -23.15
C ASN A 388 1.94 11.76 -24.40
N ILE A 389 1.72 10.46 -24.19
CA ILE A 389 1.68 9.45 -25.24
C ILE A 389 0.24 8.96 -25.40
N THR A 390 -0.29 9.02 -26.62
CA THR A 390 -1.61 8.48 -26.96
C THR A 390 -1.48 7.53 -28.16
N GLY A 391 -1.81 6.26 -27.95
CA GLY A 391 -1.80 5.26 -29.01
C GLY A 391 -2.87 5.52 -30.08
N GLY A 392 -2.74 4.82 -31.21
CA GLY A 392 -3.68 4.88 -32.33
C GLY A 392 -5.02 4.19 -32.05
N LYS A 393 -5.86 4.07 -33.09
CA LYS A 393 -7.11 3.28 -32.99
C LYS A 393 -6.80 1.81 -32.69
N ALA A 394 -7.71 1.12 -32.00
CA ALA A 394 -7.60 -0.31 -31.72
C ALA A 394 -7.33 -1.12 -33.00
N ILE A 395 -6.40 -2.07 -32.90
CA ILE A 395 -5.93 -2.91 -34.00
C ILE A 395 -6.50 -4.33 -33.82
N THR A 396 -7.13 -4.86 -34.87
CA THR A 396 -7.78 -6.19 -34.84
C THR A 396 -6.85 -7.35 -35.19
N ASP A 397 -5.67 -7.07 -35.77
CA ASP A 397 -4.66 -8.08 -36.10
C ASP A 397 -4.13 -8.73 -34.82
N PRO A 398 -4.26 -10.06 -34.60
CA PRO A 398 -3.85 -10.73 -33.37
C PRO A 398 -2.37 -10.52 -33.02
N ASP A 399 -1.49 -10.38 -34.01
CA ASP A 399 -0.02 -10.39 -33.80
C ASP A 399 0.57 -8.98 -33.57
N THR A 400 -0.28 -7.94 -33.56
CA THR A 400 0.13 -6.54 -33.39
C THR A 400 -0.46 -5.91 -32.13
N GLU A 401 0.37 -5.31 -31.29
CA GLU A 401 -0.02 -4.67 -30.03
C GLU A 401 0.44 -3.20 -29.99
N ARG A 402 -0.45 -2.30 -29.55
CA ARG A 402 -0.09 -0.89 -29.36
C ARG A 402 0.66 -0.75 -28.03
N SER A 403 1.92 -0.34 -28.09
CA SER A 403 2.76 -0.13 -26.91
C SER A 403 2.96 1.35 -26.60
N GLY A 404 2.84 1.73 -25.33
CA GLY A 404 3.28 3.05 -24.89
C GLY A 404 4.79 3.17 -25.01
N LEU A 405 5.51 2.25 -24.37
CA LEU A 405 6.96 2.13 -24.38
C LEU A 405 7.35 0.69 -24.70
N LYS A 406 8.27 0.49 -25.64
CA LYS A 406 8.76 -0.83 -26.04
C LYS A 406 10.28 -0.90 -26.05
N THR A 407 10.86 -1.88 -25.36
CA THR A 407 12.29 -2.19 -25.45
C THR A 407 12.52 -3.66 -25.78
N GLU A 408 13.44 -3.91 -26.71
CA GLU A 408 13.78 -5.25 -27.21
C GLU A 408 15.30 -5.40 -27.27
N ASP A 409 15.82 -6.60 -27.02
CA ASP A 409 17.23 -6.96 -27.07
C ASP A 409 18.13 -6.35 -25.97
N ALA A 410 19.23 -7.05 -25.70
CA ALA A 410 20.18 -6.67 -24.68
C ALA A 410 20.82 -5.29 -24.98
N GLY A 411 20.84 -4.44 -23.96
CA GLY A 411 21.43 -3.10 -24.03
C GLY A 411 20.47 -2.00 -24.47
N SER A 412 19.27 -2.34 -24.95
CA SER A 412 18.22 -1.36 -25.25
C SER A 412 17.62 -0.78 -23.97
N GLU A 413 17.43 0.55 -23.95
CA GLU A 413 17.06 1.26 -22.74
C GLU A 413 16.11 2.44 -23.00
N ILE A 414 15.03 2.54 -22.22
CA ILE A 414 14.19 3.74 -22.12
C ILE A 414 14.26 4.28 -20.69
N ASN A 415 14.64 5.54 -20.52
CA ASN A 415 14.72 6.20 -19.22
C ASN A 415 13.90 7.49 -19.18
N LEU A 416 12.87 7.49 -18.34
CA LEU A 416 11.92 8.59 -18.23
C LEU A 416 12.07 9.36 -16.91
N THR A 417 12.14 10.67 -17.06
CA THR A 417 12.19 11.67 -15.98
C THR A 417 10.93 12.53 -16.03
N GLY A 418 10.60 13.17 -14.90
CA GLY A 418 9.38 13.98 -14.81
C GLY A 418 8.10 13.14 -14.84
N LYS A 419 7.01 13.71 -15.37
CA LYS A 419 5.68 13.08 -15.38
C LYS A 419 5.32 12.51 -16.75
N THR A 420 5.05 11.22 -16.82
CA THR A 420 4.62 10.55 -18.06
C THR A 420 3.18 10.09 -17.97
N THR A 421 2.39 10.40 -19.00
CA THR A 421 1.01 9.92 -19.16
C THR A 421 0.90 9.11 -20.45
N ILE A 422 0.47 7.85 -20.35
CA ILE A 422 0.26 6.94 -21.48
C ILE A 422 -1.22 6.57 -21.52
N LYS A 423 -1.85 6.70 -22.69
CA LYS A 423 -3.27 6.41 -22.91
C LYS A 423 -3.49 5.64 -24.19
N ASN A 424 -4.59 4.91 -24.24
CA ASN A 424 -5.10 4.29 -25.45
C ASN A 424 -4.12 3.27 -26.08
N VAL A 425 -3.59 2.37 -25.24
CA VAL A 425 -2.60 1.35 -25.61
C VAL A 425 -3.05 -0.02 -25.12
N ASP A 426 -2.60 -1.07 -25.79
CA ASP A 426 -2.82 -2.46 -25.39
C ASP A 426 -1.77 -2.89 -24.35
N GLU A 427 -0.54 -2.38 -24.53
CA GLU A 427 0.57 -2.50 -23.59
C GLU A 427 1.07 -1.14 -23.12
N GLY A 428 1.13 -0.91 -21.81
CA GLY A 428 1.70 0.33 -21.29
C GLY A 428 3.21 0.38 -21.49
N LEU A 429 3.91 -0.56 -20.84
CA LEU A 429 5.36 -0.76 -20.88
C LEU A 429 5.65 -2.21 -21.24
N TYR A 430 6.52 -2.42 -22.22
CA TYR A 430 6.99 -3.74 -22.64
C TYR A 430 8.52 -3.77 -22.68
N ALA A 431 9.14 -4.66 -21.89
CA ALA A 431 10.57 -4.90 -21.91
C ALA A 431 10.88 -6.39 -22.13
N ASP A 432 11.59 -6.70 -23.21
CA ASP A 432 11.95 -8.07 -23.60
C ASP A 432 13.45 -8.22 -23.92
N GLY A 433 13.95 -9.45 -23.81
CA GLY A 433 15.28 -9.86 -24.29
C GLY A 433 16.50 -9.21 -23.61
N GLY A 434 16.43 -8.89 -22.31
CA GLY A 434 17.53 -8.27 -21.57
C GLY A 434 17.54 -6.74 -21.63
N SER A 435 16.42 -6.14 -22.02
CA SER A 435 16.26 -4.69 -22.14
C SER A 435 15.74 -4.04 -20.83
N LYS A 436 15.82 -2.70 -20.75
CA LYS A 436 15.49 -1.95 -19.53
C LYS A 436 14.55 -0.77 -19.76
N ILE A 437 13.53 -0.64 -18.92
CA ILE A 437 12.70 0.57 -18.82
C ILE A 437 12.78 1.14 -17.40
N THR A 438 13.02 2.44 -17.30
CA THR A 438 12.97 3.19 -16.02
C THR A 438 12.01 4.37 -16.15
N SER A 439 11.20 4.62 -15.13
CA SER A 439 10.30 5.78 -15.12
C SER A 439 10.22 6.46 -13.77
N SER A 440 9.84 7.73 -13.76
CA SER A 440 9.53 8.53 -12.57
C SER A 440 8.02 8.49 -12.28
N ASP A 441 7.32 9.63 -12.23
CA ASP A 441 5.87 9.65 -12.03
C ASP A 441 5.16 9.16 -13.30
N LEU A 442 4.30 8.15 -13.16
CA LEU A 442 3.70 7.45 -14.28
C LEU A 442 2.19 7.30 -14.13
N THR A 443 1.45 7.61 -15.17
CA THR A 443 0.01 7.32 -15.27
C THR A 443 -0.26 6.59 -16.57
N ILE A 444 -0.76 5.36 -16.48
CA ILE A 444 -1.09 4.52 -17.64
C ILE A 444 -2.59 4.21 -17.59
N ILE A 445 -3.29 4.47 -18.68
CA ILE A 445 -4.73 4.23 -18.80
C ILE A 445 -4.97 3.42 -20.08
N GLY A 446 -5.42 2.17 -19.91
CA GLY A 446 -5.77 1.27 -21.01
C GLY A 446 -7.02 1.73 -21.76
N ASP A 447 -7.26 1.10 -22.91
CA ASP A 447 -8.47 1.28 -23.72
C ASP A 447 -9.40 0.06 -23.64
N GLU A 448 -10.59 0.17 -24.23
CA GLU A 448 -11.40 -1.00 -24.58
C GLU A 448 -10.77 -1.72 -25.79
N SER A 449 -9.84 -2.63 -25.51
CA SER A 449 -9.34 -3.59 -26.49
C SER A 449 -10.19 -4.86 -26.50
N GLU A 450 -10.34 -5.49 -27.67
CA GLU A 450 -10.90 -6.85 -27.77
C GLU A 450 -9.89 -7.91 -27.29
N LYS A 451 -8.63 -7.53 -27.08
CA LYS A 451 -7.54 -8.38 -26.60
C LYS A 451 -7.32 -8.20 -25.10
N ILE A 452 -6.59 -9.14 -24.49
CA ILE A 452 -6.04 -8.92 -23.15
C ILE A 452 -5.02 -7.78 -23.22
N THR A 453 -5.17 -6.82 -22.34
CA THR A 453 -4.26 -5.68 -22.21
C THR A 453 -3.37 -5.80 -20.97
N THR A 454 -2.11 -5.39 -21.09
CA THR A 454 -1.10 -5.48 -20.01
C THR A 454 -0.51 -4.10 -19.71
N ALA A 455 -0.61 -3.63 -18.47
CA ALA A 455 -0.08 -2.29 -18.17
C ALA A 455 1.45 -2.26 -18.16
N VAL A 456 2.10 -3.25 -17.54
CA VAL A 456 3.57 -3.34 -17.45
C VAL A 456 4.00 -4.81 -17.58
N GLY A 457 4.68 -5.15 -18.67
CA GLY A 457 5.19 -6.48 -18.97
C GLY A 457 6.71 -6.51 -19.09
N SER A 458 7.36 -7.41 -18.36
CA SER A 458 8.79 -7.69 -18.47
C SER A 458 9.02 -9.17 -18.72
N TYR A 459 9.72 -9.51 -19.81
CA TYR A 459 9.82 -10.86 -20.35
C TYR A 459 11.25 -11.23 -20.72
N GLU A 460 11.55 -12.53 -20.65
CA GLU A 460 12.86 -13.13 -20.95
C GLU A 460 14.01 -12.69 -19.99
N PRO A 461 15.13 -13.43 -19.96
CA PRO A 461 16.16 -13.21 -18.96
C PRO A 461 16.78 -11.82 -19.02
N GLU A 462 17.13 -11.29 -17.85
CA GLU A 462 17.80 -9.98 -17.65
C GLU A 462 16.95 -8.74 -17.94
N SER A 463 15.72 -8.91 -18.46
CA SER A 463 14.80 -7.79 -18.67
C SER A 463 14.35 -7.17 -17.35
N LYS A 464 14.26 -5.84 -17.32
CA LYS A 464 13.98 -5.10 -16.09
C LYS A 464 13.14 -3.84 -16.30
N ILE A 465 12.10 -3.69 -15.48
CA ILE A 465 11.32 -2.45 -15.38
C ILE A 465 11.42 -1.87 -13.96
N GLU A 466 11.82 -0.61 -13.85
CA GLU A 466 11.90 0.13 -12.59
C GLU A 466 10.97 1.36 -12.60
N LEU A 467 9.99 1.38 -11.71
CA LEU A 467 9.00 2.44 -11.53
C LEU A 467 9.36 3.23 -10.26
N ASN A 468 10.08 4.33 -10.45
CA ASN A 468 10.75 5.07 -9.38
C ASN A 468 9.94 6.26 -8.81
N GLY A 469 8.81 6.63 -9.41
CA GLY A 469 7.89 7.64 -8.89
C GLY A 469 6.53 7.07 -8.48
N ASN A 470 5.54 7.96 -8.29
CA ASN A 470 4.17 7.54 -8.05
C ASN A 470 3.57 6.98 -9.34
N THR A 471 3.05 5.76 -9.28
CA THR A 471 2.48 5.08 -10.43
C THR A 471 0.98 4.88 -10.28
N THR A 472 0.20 5.21 -11.31
CA THR A 472 -1.23 4.90 -11.40
C THR A 472 -1.51 4.08 -12.66
N ILE A 473 -2.08 2.89 -12.49
CA ILE A 473 -2.49 1.98 -13.56
C ILE A 473 -4.02 1.81 -13.50
N LYS A 474 -4.69 1.97 -14.64
CA LYS A 474 -6.15 1.81 -14.76
C LYS A 474 -6.57 1.17 -16.08
N SER A 475 -7.70 0.48 -16.05
CA SER A 475 -8.41 0.03 -17.26
C SER A 475 -7.66 -1.02 -18.10
N PHE A 476 -6.72 -1.75 -17.50
CA PHE A 476 -6.07 -2.91 -18.10
C PHE A 476 -6.67 -4.21 -17.57
N ASP A 477 -6.51 -5.32 -18.31
CA ASP A 477 -6.82 -6.65 -17.81
C ASP A 477 -5.76 -7.15 -16.84
N LEU A 478 -4.49 -6.94 -17.16
CA LEU A 478 -3.32 -7.33 -16.38
C LEU A 478 -2.54 -6.09 -15.92
N GLY A 479 -2.22 -6.01 -14.62
CA GLY A 479 -1.44 -4.92 -14.04
C GLY A 479 0.06 -5.05 -14.32
N LEU A 480 0.75 -5.85 -13.51
CA LEU A 480 2.19 -6.11 -13.64
C LEU A 480 2.44 -7.58 -13.99
N ALA A 481 3.26 -7.83 -15.00
CA ALA A 481 3.58 -9.17 -15.50
C ALA A 481 5.09 -9.34 -15.63
N ALA A 482 5.68 -10.26 -14.86
CA ALA A 482 7.10 -10.60 -14.96
C ALA A 482 7.24 -12.09 -15.31
N ALA A 483 7.98 -12.40 -16.38
CA ALA A 483 8.25 -13.79 -16.73
C ALA A 483 9.63 -14.08 -17.31
N GLY A 484 10.14 -15.30 -17.09
CA GLY A 484 11.38 -15.78 -17.70
C GLY A 484 12.65 -15.15 -17.11
N ASP A 485 12.76 -15.09 -15.78
CA ASP A 485 13.83 -14.38 -15.04
C ASP A 485 13.82 -12.84 -15.14
N ALA A 486 12.75 -12.26 -15.69
CA ALA A 486 12.53 -10.83 -15.71
C ALA A 486 12.09 -10.27 -14.35
N SER A 487 12.25 -8.95 -14.16
CA SER A 487 11.89 -8.28 -12.90
C SER A 487 11.19 -6.94 -13.07
N ILE A 488 10.21 -6.68 -12.20
CA ILE A 488 9.52 -5.39 -12.07
C ILE A 488 9.71 -4.87 -10.64
N ILE A 489 10.17 -3.63 -10.50
CA ILE A 489 10.40 -2.98 -9.21
C ILE A 489 9.59 -1.68 -9.14
N MET A 490 8.69 -1.57 -8.17
CA MET A 490 7.87 -0.40 -7.86
C MET A 490 7.90 -0.11 -6.36
N LYS A 491 9.08 0.30 -5.85
CA LYS A 491 9.32 0.52 -4.40
C LYS A 491 9.44 1.98 -3.98
N SER A 492 9.79 2.87 -4.91
CA SER A 492 10.16 4.25 -4.57
C SER A 492 8.96 5.20 -4.46
N GLY A 493 7.84 4.86 -5.10
CA GLY A 493 6.60 5.63 -5.01
C GLY A 493 6.03 5.67 -3.60
N THR A 494 5.46 6.81 -3.22
CA THR A 494 4.81 6.99 -1.90
C THR A 494 3.33 6.65 -1.92
N LYS A 495 2.70 6.70 -3.10
CA LYS A 495 1.27 6.40 -3.32
C LYS A 495 1.09 5.80 -4.69
N ASN A 496 1.20 4.49 -4.79
CA ASN A 496 0.96 3.76 -6.02
C ASN A 496 -0.48 3.22 -6.05
N LYS A 497 -1.09 3.15 -7.22
CA LYS A 497 -2.42 2.58 -7.40
C LYS A 497 -2.50 1.69 -8.64
N ILE A 498 -3.01 0.48 -8.47
CA ILE A 498 -3.30 -0.46 -9.55
C ILE A 498 -4.79 -0.78 -9.50
N ASP A 499 -5.50 -0.58 -10.60
CA ASP A 499 -6.95 -0.82 -10.71
C ASP A 499 -7.23 -1.51 -12.05
N VAL A 500 -7.39 -2.84 -12.02
CA VAL A 500 -7.42 -3.69 -13.21
C VAL A 500 -8.59 -4.66 -13.20
N LYS A 501 -8.99 -5.09 -14.41
CA LYS A 501 -10.19 -5.92 -14.62
C LYS A 501 -9.98 -7.38 -14.24
N LYS A 502 -8.78 -7.94 -14.41
CA LYS A 502 -8.58 -9.40 -14.26
C LYS A 502 -7.51 -9.75 -13.25
N ILE A 503 -6.24 -9.49 -13.53
CA ILE A 503 -5.11 -9.92 -12.71
C ILE A 503 -4.26 -8.71 -12.33
N ALA A 504 -4.07 -8.45 -11.04
CA ALA A 504 -3.20 -7.34 -10.64
C ALA A 504 -1.71 -7.65 -10.84
N LEU A 505 -1.22 -8.76 -10.29
CA LEU A 505 0.20 -9.13 -10.36
C LEU A 505 0.35 -10.56 -10.90
N SER A 506 1.20 -10.78 -11.91
CA SER A 506 1.49 -12.10 -12.47
C SER A 506 2.98 -12.36 -12.56
N ALA A 507 3.44 -13.44 -11.93
CA ALA A 507 4.82 -13.89 -11.97
C ALA A 507 4.88 -15.32 -12.52
N ALA A 508 5.57 -15.53 -13.64
CA ALA A 508 5.70 -16.83 -14.27
C ALA A 508 7.16 -17.18 -14.58
N ALA A 509 7.52 -18.46 -14.58
CA ALA A 509 8.86 -18.92 -14.99
C ALA A 509 10.02 -18.07 -14.41
N ARG A 510 10.07 -17.92 -13.08
CA ARG A 510 11.10 -17.15 -12.32
C ARG A 510 10.94 -15.63 -12.37
N GLY A 511 9.76 -15.14 -12.69
CA GLY A 511 9.43 -13.72 -12.64
C GLY A 511 9.49 -13.16 -11.21
N LYS A 512 9.95 -11.91 -11.08
CA LYS A 512 10.06 -11.21 -9.81
C LYS A 512 9.34 -9.88 -9.81
N ILE A 513 8.49 -9.65 -8.81
CA ILE A 513 7.77 -8.39 -8.63
C ILE A 513 8.02 -7.86 -7.22
N ASP A 514 8.55 -6.65 -7.14
CA ASP A 514 8.85 -5.93 -5.91
C ASP A 514 7.94 -4.69 -5.80
N LEU A 515 7.04 -4.65 -4.84
CA LEU A 515 5.98 -3.65 -4.73
C LEU A 515 5.94 -3.02 -3.34
N ALA A 516 5.88 -1.69 -3.25
CA ALA A 516 5.67 -1.00 -1.97
C ALA A 516 4.67 0.16 -2.05
N ASN A 517 4.03 0.48 -0.92
CA ASN A 517 3.11 1.61 -0.75
C ASN A 517 2.02 1.66 -1.83
N THR A 518 1.38 0.51 -2.09
CA THR A 518 0.46 0.35 -3.23
C THR A 518 -0.93 -0.10 -2.80
N ASP A 519 -1.94 0.62 -3.28
CA ASP A 519 -3.33 0.17 -3.27
C ASP A 519 -3.64 -0.59 -4.57
N VAL A 520 -3.95 -1.87 -4.45
CA VAL A 520 -4.23 -2.76 -5.57
C VAL A 520 -5.69 -3.19 -5.53
N LYS A 521 -6.40 -2.96 -6.64
CA LYS A 521 -7.74 -3.45 -6.88
C LYS A 521 -7.75 -4.35 -8.13
N ALA A 522 -8.31 -5.54 -7.99
CA ALA A 522 -8.56 -6.45 -9.11
C ALA A 522 -9.98 -7.03 -9.02
N GLU A 523 -10.66 -7.26 -10.16
CA GLU A 523 -12.00 -7.84 -10.14
C GLU A 523 -12.00 -9.39 -10.07
N SER A 524 -10.86 -10.05 -10.31
CA SER A 524 -10.81 -11.53 -10.34
C SER A 524 -9.64 -12.13 -9.56
N ILE A 525 -8.40 -11.68 -9.81
CA ILE A 525 -7.19 -12.25 -9.20
C ILE A 525 -6.26 -11.15 -8.71
N GLY A 526 -5.88 -11.19 -7.43
CA GLY A 526 -4.89 -10.27 -6.88
C GLY A 526 -3.47 -10.60 -7.37
N MET A 527 -3.04 -11.83 -7.15
CA MET A 527 -1.72 -12.32 -7.50
C MET A 527 -1.79 -13.68 -8.17
N GLN A 528 -0.94 -13.89 -9.16
CA GLN A 528 -0.83 -15.15 -9.86
C GLN A 528 0.62 -15.59 -9.95
N LEU A 529 0.89 -16.84 -9.57
CA LEU A 529 2.23 -17.43 -9.65
C LEU A 529 2.17 -18.75 -10.42
N VAL A 530 2.98 -18.85 -11.48
CA VAL A 530 2.99 -20.00 -12.38
C VAL A 530 4.39 -20.57 -12.55
N ALA A 531 4.60 -21.81 -12.08
CA ALA A 531 5.80 -22.57 -12.39
C ALA A 531 5.66 -23.33 -13.71
N LEU A 532 6.72 -23.34 -14.52
CA LEU A 532 6.72 -23.98 -15.82
C LEU A 532 8.02 -24.79 -16.04
N SER A 533 7.92 -25.99 -16.63
CA SER A 533 9.08 -26.84 -16.96
C SER A 533 9.08 -27.34 -18.41
N LYS A 534 10.23 -27.23 -19.08
CA LYS A 534 10.42 -27.52 -20.53
C LYS A 534 11.00 -28.92 -20.84
N THR A 535 11.74 -29.61 -19.97
CA THR A 535 12.36 -30.93 -20.29
C THR A 535 12.58 -31.86 -19.08
N ASN A 536 12.70 -33.16 -19.37
CA ASN A 536 12.99 -34.27 -18.44
C ASN A 536 14.51 -34.47 -18.17
N THR A 537 15.39 -33.64 -18.75
CA THR A 537 16.86 -33.84 -18.74
C THR A 537 17.61 -33.11 -17.63
N ASP A 538 16.99 -32.17 -16.92
CA ASP A 538 17.64 -31.43 -15.82
C ASP A 538 17.40 -32.13 -14.46
N LYS A 539 17.36 -33.47 -14.42
CA LYS A 539 17.31 -34.25 -13.16
C LYS A 539 18.59 -34.10 -12.32
N ASP A 540 19.67 -33.57 -12.90
CA ASP A 540 21.00 -33.50 -12.28
C ASP A 540 21.41 -32.10 -11.78
N ASP A 541 20.54 -31.08 -11.80
CA ASP A 541 20.84 -29.79 -11.16
C ASP A 541 19.61 -29.12 -10.50
N PRO A 542 19.34 -29.37 -9.20
CA PRO A 542 18.29 -28.70 -8.45
C PRO A 542 18.44 -27.17 -8.38
N GLN A 543 19.63 -26.60 -8.67
CA GLN A 543 19.86 -25.15 -8.60
C GLN A 543 19.34 -24.37 -9.83
N LYS A 544 18.88 -25.05 -10.88
CA LYS A 544 18.43 -24.42 -12.14
C LYS A 544 16.95 -23.99 -12.14
N TYR A 545 16.20 -24.37 -11.11
CA TYR A 545 14.78 -24.04 -10.93
C TYR A 545 14.61 -22.90 -9.91
N GLY A 546 14.93 -21.66 -10.32
CA GLY A 546 14.50 -20.49 -9.56
C GLY A 546 12.98 -20.48 -9.35
N SER A 547 12.53 -19.80 -8.29
CA SER A 547 11.12 -19.67 -7.94
C SER A 547 10.60 -18.29 -8.34
N ASN A 548 9.32 -18.19 -8.68
CA ASN A 548 8.67 -16.88 -8.76
C ASN A 548 8.70 -16.19 -7.38
N GLU A 549 8.76 -14.86 -7.36
CA GLU A 549 8.82 -14.10 -6.12
C GLU A 549 8.02 -12.81 -6.25
N ILE A 550 7.03 -12.64 -5.36
CA ILE A 550 6.29 -11.38 -5.22
C ILE A 550 6.50 -10.86 -3.81
N ASN A 551 7.06 -9.65 -3.69
CA ASN A 551 7.33 -8.99 -2.42
C ASN A 551 6.46 -7.75 -2.27
N LEU A 552 5.66 -7.69 -1.20
CA LEU A 552 4.80 -6.57 -0.88
C LEU A 552 5.22 -5.91 0.43
N THR A 553 5.28 -4.58 0.45
CA THR A 553 5.57 -3.80 1.66
C THR A 553 4.62 -2.61 1.78
N ASN A 554 3.88 -2.49 2.89
CA ASN A 554 2.88 -1.45 3.08
C ASN A 554 1.86 -1.38 1.92
N SER A 555 1.37 -2.52 1.45
CA SER A 555 0.45 -2.60 0.32
C SER A 555 -0.86 -3.27 0.70
N ASN A 556 -1.98 -2.80 0.14
CA ASN A 556 -3.30 -3.39 0.33
C ASN A 556 -3.78 -3.97 -1.02
N ILE A 557 -4.06 -5.27 -1.03
CA ILE A 557 -4.67 -5.96 -2.16
C ILE A 557 -6.13 -6.25 -1.84
N HIS A 558 -7.03 -5.67 -2.63
CA HIS A 558 -8.46 -5.95 -2.60
C HIS A 558 -8.90 -6.64 -3.89
N VAL A 559 -9.51 -7.82 -3.76
CA VAL A 559 -10.06 -8.57 -4.88
C VAL A 559 -11.57 -8.70 -4.73
N ASP A 560 -12.32 -8.12 -5.66
CA ASP A 560 -13.80 -8.12 -5.61
C ASP A 560 -14.33 -9.54 -5.80
N ASN A 561 -14.77 -10.22 -4.72
CA ASN A 561 -15.35 -11.57 -4.76
C ASN A 561 -14.48 -12.64 -5.46
N GLY A 562 -13.18 -12.40 -5.58
CA GLY A 562 -12.26 -13.23 -6.34
C GLY A 562 -11.19 -13.90 -5.48
N THR A 563 -10.08 -14.28 -6.14
CA THR A 563 -8.97 -14.99 -5.53
C THR A 563 -7.81 -14.05 -5.22
N GLY A 564 -7.36 -13.99 -3.97
CA GLY A 564 -6.19 -13.21 -3.55
C GLY A 564 -4.91 -13.70 -4.22
N ILE A 565 -4.63 -14.99 -4.10
CA ILE A 565 -3.44 -15.66 -4.65
C ILE A 565 -3.87 -16.89 -5.43
N LEU A 566 -3.54 -16.94 -6.71
CA LEU A 566 -3.77 -18.09 -7.58
C LEU A 566 -2.44 -18.75 -7.94
N ILE A 567 -2.28 -20.03 -7.62
CA ILE A 567 -1.05 -20.79 -7.90
C ILE A 567 -1.29 -21.92 -8.90
N GLY A 568 -0.29 -22.18 -9.75
CA GLY A 568 -0.32 -23.27 -10.73
C GLY A 568 1.07 -23.76 -11.12
N ALA A 569 1.16 -25.02 -11.56
CA ALA A 569 2.40 -25.62 -12.06
C ALA A 569 2.13 -26.44 -13.31
N PHE A 570 2.92 -26.22 -14.36
CA PHE A 570 2.70 -26.87 -15.65
C PHE A 570 3.98 -27.46 -16.23
N VAL A 571 3.82 -28.56 -16.96
CA VAL A 571 4.89 -29.28 -17.65
C VAL A 571 4.56 -29.41 -19.14
N GLU A 572 5.57 -29.43 -20.01
CA GLU A 572 5.36 -29.78 -21.42
C GLU A 572 4.79 -31.21 -21.54
N LYS A 573 3.77 -31.41 -22.40
CA LYS A 573 2.95 -32.64 -22.49
C LYS A 573 3.72 -33.96 -22.67
N ASN A 574 4.97 -33.91 -23.11
CA ASN A 574 5.83 -35.07 -23.40
C ASN A 574 6.66 -35.56 -22.19
N ILE A 575 6.39 -35.08 -20.98
CA ILE A 575 7.14 -35.44 -19.76
C ILE A 575 6.43 -36.59 -19.02
N GLU A 576 7.02 -37.78 -19.01
CA GLU A 576 6.49 -38.99 -18.33
C GLU A 576 6.65 -38.99 -16.80
N ASN A 577 7.50 -38.11 -16.24
CA ASN A 577 7.74 -37.98 -14.79
C ASN A 577 7.66 -36.51 -14.37
N SER A 578 6.64 -36.14 -13.59
CA SER A 578 6.42 -34.74 -13.20
C SER A 578 7.41 -34.31 -12.10
N PRO A 579 8.30 -33.33 -12.35
CA PRO A 579 9.22 -32.81 -11.33
C PRO A 579 8.46 -32.10 -10.20
N ALA A 580 9.01 -32.13 -8.98
CA ALA A 580 8.53 -31.29 -7.89
C ALA A 580 8.94 -29.82 -8.14
N LEU A 581 8.06 -29.03 -8.76
CA LEU A 581 8.35 -27.64 -9.10
C LEU A 581 8.17 -26.71 -7.89
N SER A 582 9.06 -25.71 -7.78
CA SER A 582 8.82 -24.56 -6.91
C SER A 582 7.98 -23.53 -7.65
N ILE A 583 6.72 -23.36 -7.23
CA ILE A 583 5.80 -22.38 -7.83
C ILE A 583 6.24 -20.97 -7.53
N GLY A 584 6.55 -20.69 -6.27
CA GLY A 584 6.64 -19.31 -5.85
C GLY A 584 6.74 -19.13 -4.36
N LYS A 585 7.15 -17.92 -3.98
CA LYS A 585 6.85 -17.37 -2.67
C LYS A 585 6.25 -15.98 -2.79
N VAL A 586 5.30 -15.70 -1.90
CA VAL A 586 4.77 -14.35 -1.67
C VAL A 586 5.25 -13.91 -0.30
N ASN A 587 5.87 -12.74 -0.23
CA ASN A 587 6.34 -12.14 1.02
C ASN A 587 5.55 -10.86 1.29
N LEU A 588 4.87 -10.81 2.43
CA LEU A 588 4.08 -9.68 2.89
C LEU A 588 4.74 -9.08 4.13
N ASN A 589 4.97 -7.77 4.10
CA ASN A 589 5.44 -7.00 5.25
C ASN A 589 4.51 -5.80 5.45
N ASN A 590 3.84 -5.71 6.60
CA ASN A 590 2.85 -4.67 6.88
C ASN A 590 1.82 -4.52 5.75
N SER A 591 1.36 -5.65 5.19
CA SER A 591 0.50 -5.66 3.99
C SER A 591 -0.79 -6.42 4.24
N GLU A 592 -1.79 -6.15 3.42
CA GLU A 592 -3.14 -6.67 3.58
C GLU A 592 -3.61 -7.36 2.29
N ILE A 593 -4.24 -8.53 2.42
CA ILE A 593 -4.94 -9.21 1.31
C ILE A 593 -6.38 -9.47 1.73
N HIS A 594 -7.31 -8.87 1.01
CA HIS A 594 -8.75 -9.02 1.18
C HIS A 594 -9.35 -9.71 -0.05
N ALA A 595 -9.79 -10.97 0.10
CA ALA A 595 -10.39 -11.76 -0.97
C ALA A 595 -11.52 -12.67 -0.46
N ASP A 596 -12.32 -13.23 -1.37
CA ASP A 596 -13.28 -14.30 -1.02
C ASP A 596 -12.52 -15.62 -0.82
N VAL A 597 -11.59 -15.91 -1.73
CA VAL A 597 -10.64 -17.02 -1.65
C VAL A 597 -9.24 -16.43 -1.49
N LEU A 598 -8.60 -16.57 -0.33
CA LEU A 598 -7.24 -16.10 -0.11
C LEU A 598 -6.24 -16.82 -1.03
N LEU A 599 -6.32 -18.15 -1.07
CA LEU A 599 -5.48 -19.00 -1.90
C LEU A 599 -6.34 -19.95 -2.72
N GLY A 600 -6.24 -19.85 -4.03
CA GLY A 600 -6.89 -20.75 -4.96
C GLY A 600 -5.89 -21.63 -5.71
N ASN A 601 -6.38 -22.79 -6.14
CA ASN A 601 -5.68 -23.69 -7.04
C ASN A 601 -6.53 -23.83 -8.31
N SER A 602 -5.98 -23.47 -9.48
CA SER A 602 -6.73 -23.61 -10.72
C SER A 602 -5.83 -23.68 -11.96
N VAL A 603 -6.45 -24.15 -13.04
CA VAL A 603 -5.87 -24.27 -14.38
C VAL A 603 -5.80 -22.88 -15.01
N PHE A 604 -4.58 -22.41 -15.25
CA PHE A 604 -4.30 -21.20 -16.00
C PHE A 604 -4.72 -21.39 -17.47
N TRP A 605 -5.24 -20.32 -18.11
CA TRP A 605 -5.71 -20.17 -19.50
C TRP A 605 -7.17 -20.47 -19.85
N ASP A 606 -7.90 -21.26 -19.08
CA ASP A 606 -9.21 -21.81 -19.53
C ASP A 606 -10.36 -20.79 -19.55
N LYS A 607 -10.20 -19.62 -18.90
CA LYS A 607 -11.26 -18.58 -18.82
C LYS A 607 -10.80 -17.18 -19.25
N LEU A 608 -9.58 -17.03 -19.75
CA LEU A 608 -8.99 -15.72 -20.10
C LEU A 608 -8.90 -15.46 -21.62
N SER A 609 -9.39 -16.36 -22.48
CA SER A 609 -9.46 -16.22 -23.95
C SER A 609 -8.14 -16.33 -24.72
N TRP A 610 -7.24 -17.25 -24.32
CA TRP A 610 -6.04 -17.60 -25.10
C TRP A 610 -6.18 -19.01 -25.70
N LYS A 611 -7.21 -19.25 -26.53
CA LYS A 611 -7.57 -20.57 -27.13
C LYS A 611 -7.99 -21.63 -26.08
N ASP A 612 -8.76 -22.64 -26.50
CA ASP A 612 -9.24 -23.78 -25.67
C ASP A 612 -8.10 -24.75 -25.21
N LYS A 613 -6.87 -24.26 -25.13
CA LYS A 613 -5.66 -25.07 -24.89
C LYS A 613 -4.64 -24.27 -24.07
N ASN A 614 -4.13 -24.89 -23.02
CA ASN A 614 -3.01 -24.35 -22.24
C ASN A 614 -1.75 -24.33 -23.12
N VAL A 615 -1.36 -23.15 -23.64
CA VAL A 615 -0.22 -23.00 -24.54
C VAL A 615 0.81 -22.04 -23.94
N TRP A 616 2.08 -22.44 -23.91
CA TRP A 616 3.22 -21.58 -23.55
C TRP A 616 4.27 -21.63 -24.66
N ASN A 617 4.75 -20.47 -25.14
CA ASN A 617 5.68 -20.33 -26.26
C ASN A 617 5.29 -21.20 -27.48
N GLY A 618 3.99 -21.24 -27.81
CA GLY A 618 3.44 -22.02 -28.91
C GLY A 618 3.31 -23.54 -28.68
N LYS A 619 3.59 -24.04 -27.47
CA LYS A 619 3.50 -25.47 -27.12
C LYS A 619 2.41 -25.75 -26.08
N GLU A 620 1.69 -26.87 -26.23
CA GLU A 620 0.72 -27.34 -25.22
C GLU A 620 1.42 -27.74 -23.90
N VAL A 621 0.94 -27.21 -22.77
CA VAL A 621 1.37 -27.57 -21.42
C VAL A 621 0.27 -28.29 -20.66
N LYS A 622 0.64 -29.15 -19.72
CA LYS A 622 -0.27 -29.93 -18.86
C LYS A 622 -0.13 -29.45 -17.41
N ASP A 623 -1.25 -29.18 -16.75
CA ASP A 623 -1.29 -28.90 -15.31
C ASP A 623 -0.89 -30.16 -14.51
N ILE A 624 -0.14 -29.97 -13.44
CA ILE A 624 0.31 -31.03 -12.55
C ILE A 624 -0.15 -30.75 -11.13
N ALA A 625 -0.55 -31.79 -10.39
CA ALA A 625 -1.07 -31.66 -9.03
C ALA A 625 0.03 -31.54 -7.95
N ASN A 626 1.31 -31.76 -8.28
CA ASN A 626 2.47 -31.59 -7.40
C ASN A 626 3.27 -30.26 -7.59
N GLY A 627 3.85 -29.76 -6.50
CA GLY A 627 4.70 -28.55 -6.46
C GLY A 627 4.63 -27.82 -5.12
N SER A 628 5.50 -26.83 -4.89
CA SER A 628 5.62 -26.11 -3.61
C SER A 628 5.34 -24.61 -3.72
N PHE A 629 4.63 -24.05 -2.75
CA PHE A 629 4.38 -22.62 -2.60
C PHE A 629 4.52 -22.18 -1.13
N THR A 630 5.03 -20.97 -0.90
CA THR A 630 5.16 -20.40 0.44
C THR A 630 4.58 -18.99 0.52
N LEU A 631 3.70 -18.77 1.50
CA LEU A 631 3.23 -17.44 1.88
C LEU A 631 3.89 -17.04 3.19
N ASN A 632 4.77 -16.03 3.15
CA ASN A 632 5.40 -15.44 4.32
C ASN A 632 4.69 -14.12 4.65
N ALA A 633 4.12 -14.00 5.84
CA ALA A 633 3.37 -12.83 6.27
C ALA A 633 3.86 -12.30 7.62
N ASP A 634 4.43 -11.10 7.61
CA ASP A 634 4.98 -10.40 8.77
C ASP A 634 4.15 -9.15 9.06
N HIS A 635 3.57 -9.07 10.26
CA HIS A 635 2.70 -7.98 10.69
C HIS A 635 1.61 -7.63 9.65
N SER A 636 0.97 -8.65 9.09
CA SER A 636 0.11 -8.53 7.91
C SER A 636 -1.30 -9.07 8.17
N ILE A 637 -2.26 -8.69 7.31
CA ILE A 637 -3.64 -9.17 7.38
C ILE A 637 -3.95 -10.01 6.16
N LEU A 638 -4.48 -11.21 6.40
CA LEU A 638 -4.91 -12.15 5.36
C LEU A 638 -6.40 -12.44 5.55
N GLU A 639 -7.20 -12.37 4.50
CA GLU A 639 -8.62 -12.68 4.56
C GLU A 639 -9.04 -13.60 3.41
N GLY A 640 -9.81 -14.64 3.74
CA GLY A 640 -10.37 -15.59 2.77
C GLY A 640 -10.00 -17.05 3.08
N LYS A 641 -10.70 -17.97 2.41
CA LYS A 641 -10.42 -19.42 2.48
C LYS A 641 -9.18 -19.82 1.66
N ALA A 642 -8.60 -20.97 1.95
CA ALA A 642 -7.48 -21.52 1.19
C ALA A 642 -7.83 -22.90 0.62
N ASN A 643 -7.57 -23.13 -0.67
CA ASN A 643 -7.82 -24.42 -1.33
C ASN A 643 -6.62 -24.82 -2.19
N ILE A 644 -6.19 -26.08 -2.09
CA ILE A 644 -5.00 -26.61 -2.74
C ILE A 644 -5.27 -27.95 -3.43
N ALA A 645 -4.53 -28.27 -4.49
CA ALA A 645 -4.58 -29.61 -5.08
C ALA A 645 -4.05 -30.68 -4.13
N GLN A 646 -4.53 -31.92 -4.27
CA GLN A 646 -4.25 -33.03 -3.35
C GLN A 646 -2.76 -33.34 -3.12
N GLU A 647 -1.89 -33.09 -4.10
CA GLU A 647 -0.43 -33.33 -4.01
C GLU A 647 0.39 -32.02 -3.91
N ARG A 648 -0.26 -30.88 -3.68
CA ARG A 648 0.39 -29.57 -3.58
C ARG A 648 0.93 -29.35 -2.18
N ASN A 649 2.19 -28.93 -2.07
CA ASN A 649 2.79 -28.53 -0.80
C ASN A 649 2.68 -27.00 -0.60
N VAL A 650 1.84 -26.56 0.33
CA VAL A 650 1.61 -25.14 0.63
C VAL A 650 1.95 -24.86 2.09
N ARG A 651 2.91 -23.93 2.30
CA ARG A 651 3.32 -23.47 3.61
C ARG A 651 2.88 -22.03 3.87
N PHE A 652 2.19 -21.80 4.97
CA PHE A 652 1.89 -20.47 5.50
C PHE A 652 2.79 -20.20 6.70
N ASP A 653 3.56 -19.11 6.65
CA ASP A 653 4.46 -18.68 7.71
C ASP A 653 4.01 -17.30 8.22
N LEU A 654 3.27 -17.30 9.34
CA LEU A 654 2.61 -16.12 9.90
C LEU A 654 3.37 -15.63 11.15
N LYS A 655 3.86 -14.39 11.12
CA LYS A 655 4.77 -13.81 12.12
C LYS A 655 4.34 -12.44 12.65
N ASN A 656 4.78 -12.10 13.86
CA ASN A 656 4.78 -10.74 14.42
C ASN A 656 3.41 -10.03 14.42
N GLY A 657 2.38 -10.71 14.91
CA GLY A 657 1.03 -10.16 14.98
C GLY A 657 0.23 -10.27 13.69
N THR A 658 0.67 -11.08 12.73
CA THR A 658 -0.11 -11.39 11.53
C THR A 658 -1.44 -12.03 11.91
N GLN A 659 -2.50 -11.66 11.20
CA GLN A 659 -3.85 -12.17 11.41
C GLN A 659 -4.39 -12.81 10.12
N TRP A 660 -4.85 -14.05 10.21
CA TRP A 660 -5.59 -14.71 9.13
C TRP A 660 -7.07 -14.83 9.51
N PHE A 661 -7.91 -14.02 8.87
CA PHE A 661 -9.36 -14.05 8.94
C PHE A 661 -9.90 -15.10 7.95
N LEU A 662 -10.10 -16.31 8.47
CA LEU A 662 -10.58 -17.45 7.71
C LEU A 662 -12.11 -17.43 7.64
N LYS A 663 -12.68 -17.37 6.44
CA LYS A 663 -14.12 -17.26 6.23
C LYS A 663 -14.63 -18.24 5.18
N ASN A 664 -15.92 -18.57 5.24
CA ASN A 664 -16.60 -19.27 4.17
C ASN A 664 -16.65 -18.38 2.92
N SER A 665 -16.36 -18.98 1.76
CA SER A 665 -16.55 -18.27 0.49
C SER A 665 -18.03 -18.03 0.22
N THR A 666 -18.35 -16.85 -0.31
CA THR A 666 -19.70 -16.46 -0.71
C THR A 666 -19.92 -16.56 -2.21
N GLN A 667 -18.85 -16.64 -3.01
CA GLN A 667 -18.90 -16.51 -4.47
C GLN A 667 -18.03 -17.54 -5.23
N GLU A 668 -17.42 -18.52 -4.56
CA GLU A 668 -16.54 -19.51 -5.20
C GLU A 668 -17.34 -20.46 -6.10
N LYS A 669 -16.83 -20.65 -7.32
CA LYS A 669 -17.51 -21.37 -8.40
C LYS A 669 -16.70 -22.57 -8.89
N ASP A 670 -17.39 -23.56 -9.44
CA ASP A 670 -16.80 -24.68 -10.16
C ASP A 670 -16.18 -24.27 -11.52
N ALA A 671 -15.63 -25.26 -12.23
CA ALA A 671 -15.04 -25.06 -13.55
C ALA A 671 -16.08 -24.57 -14.58
N GLU A 672 -17.34 -24.94 -14.42
CA GLU A 672 -18.47 -24.56 -15.27
C GLU A 672 -19.05 -23.16 -14.92
N GLY A 673 -18.63 -22.57 -13.81
CA GLY A 673 -19.07 -21.25 -13.33
C GLY A 673 -20.29 -21.26 -12.40
N ASN A 674 -20.73 -22.42 -11.92
CA ASN A 674 -21.79 -22.55 -10.93
C ASN A 674 -21.23 -22.38 -9.52
N LEU A 675 -22.01 -21.80 -8.62
CA LEU A 675 -21.63 -21.66 -7.21
C LEU A 675 -21.43 -23.05 -6.58
N LEU A 676 -20.30 -23.24 -5.89
CA LEU A 676 -20.02 -24.50 -5.18
C LEU A 676 -20.97 -24.71 -3.99
N ASP A 677 -21.16 -25.97 -3.61
CA ASP A 677 -21.91 -26.33 -2.41
C ASP A 677 -21.29 -25.65 -1.17
N ILE A 678 -22.12 -25.18 -0.24
CA ILE A 678 -21.64 -24.48 0.96
C ILE A 678 -20.67 -25.35 1.78
N THR A 679 -20.80 -26.68 1.76
CA THR A 679 -19.88 -27.63 2.40
C THR A 679 -18.47 -27.55 1.80
N GLN A 680 -18.35 -27.29 0.50
CA GLN A 680 -17.07 -27.10 -0.18
C GLN A 680 -16.51 -25.68 0.08
N ARG A 681 -17.39 -24.67 0.12
CA ARG A 681 -17.02 -23.27 0.39
C ARG A 681 -16.63 -23.01 1.86
N SER A 682 -17.01 -23.90 2.78
CA SER A 682 -16.70 -23.86 4.21
C SER A 682 -15.52 -24.75 4.61
N ARG A 683 -14.72 -25.22 3.65
CA ARG A 683 -13.50 -25.99 3.90
C ARG A 683 -12.28 -25.29 3.33
N SER A 684 -11.20 -25.29 4.11
CA SER A 684 -9.87 -24.87 3.66
C SER A 684 -8.84 -25.97 3.85
N ASP A 685 -7.87 -26.04 2.94
CA ASP A 685 -6.80 -27.03 2.95
C ASP A 685 -5.44 -26.34 2.73
N ILE A 686 -4.47 -26.62 3.61
CA ILE A 686 -3.06 -26.24 3.49
C ILE A 686 -2.15 -27.39 3.95
N SER A 687 -0.85 -27.33 3.63
CA SER A 687 0.09 -28.38 4.04
C SER A 687 0.75 -28.11 5.39
N ILE A 688 1.26 -26.89 5.58
CA ILE A 688 2.02 -26.51 6.78
C ILE A 688 1.57 -25.12 7.24
N LEU A 689 1.33 -24.97 8.54
CA LEU A 689 1.08 -23.68 9.18
C LEU A 689 2.10 -23.43 10.30
N ASP A 690 2.93 -22.41 10.11
CA ASP A 690 3.72 -21.83 11.18
C ASP A 690 3.01 -20.59 11.72
N LEU A 691 2.63 -20.63 13.00
CA LEU A 691 1.91 -19.57 13.69
C LEU A 691 2.80 -19.02 14.81
N ASN A 692 3.52 -17.93 14.53
CA ASN A 692 4.45 -17.30 15.46
C ASN A 692 3.96 -15.92 15.90
N ASP A 693 3.66 -15.73 17.18
CA ASP A 693 3.10 -14.48 17.72
C ASP A 693 1.92 -13.94 16.90
N SER A 694 1.12 -14.84 16.31
CA SER A 694 0.13 -14.55 15.26
C SER A 694 -1.21 -15.22 15.55
N SER A 695 -2.26 -14.82 14.83
CA SER A 695 -3.64 -15.28 15.09
C SER A 695 -4.31 -15.88 13.85
N LEU A 696 -4.91 -17.05 14.01
CA LEU A 696 -5.92 -17.58 13.09
C LEU A 696 -7.31 -17.27 13.66
N ILE A 697 -8.17 -16.64 12.87
CA ILE A 697 -9.47 -16.14 13.33
C ILE A 697 -10.52 -16.68 12.38
N PHE A 698 -11.31 -17.65 12.82
CA PHE A 698 -12.48 -18.07 12.07
C PHE A 698 -13.53 -16.96 12.13
N GLN A 699 -14.06 -16.57 10.97
CA GLN A 699 -15.14 -15.61 10.86
C GLN A 699 -16.50 -16.28 11.07
N GLU A 700 -17.52 -15.47 11.34
CA GLU A 700 -18.88 -15.94 11.59
C GLU A 700 -19.38 -16.93 10.52
N PRO A 701 -20.12 -17.98 10.91
CA PRO A 701 -20.61 -18.99 9.99
C PRO A 701 -21.54 -18.39 8.93
N THR A 702 -21.35 -18.80 7.68
CA THR A 702 -22.18 -18.38 6.54
C THR A 702 -23.19 -19.48 6.21
N GLU A 703 -24.45 -19.11 5.96
CA GLU A 703 -25.52 -20.07 5.60
C GLU A 703 -25.66 -21.22 6.63
N GLY A 704 -25.40 -20.95 7.92
CA GLY A 704 -25.47 -21.94 9.00
C GLY A 704 -24.32 -22.96 9.03
N HIS A 705 -23.28 -22.79 8.20
CA HIS A 705 -22.14 -23.69 8.12
C HIS A 705 -20.91 -23.07 8.79
N TYR A 706 -20.31 -23.82 9.69
CA TYR A 706 -19.03 -23.49 10.31
C TYR A 706 -17.87 -23.92 9.42
N HIS A 707 -16.71 -23.31 9.61
CA HIS A 707 -15.56 -23.56 8.74
C HIS A 707 -14.69 -24.70 9.27
N THR A 708 -14.20 -25.55 8.37
CA THR A 708 -13.18 -26.56 8.67
C THR A 708 -11.85 -26.18 8.03
N LEU A 709 -10.80 -25.95 8.82
CA LEU A 709 -9.43 -25.83 8.33
C LEU A 709 -8.72 -27.18 8.46
N HIS A 710 -8.27 -27.74 7.34
CA HIS A 710 -7.45 -28.95 7.28
C HIS A 710 -5.99 -28.61 6.96
N ILE A 711 -5.08 -29.04 7.84
CA ILE A 711 -3.63 -28.85 7.73
C ILE A 711 -2.99 -30.22 7.56
N GLY A 712 -2.05 -30.37 6.64
CA GLY A 712 -1.38 -31.65 6.33
C GLY A 712 -1.76 -32.24 4.97
N SER A 713 -2.57 -31.52 4.18
CA SER A 713 -2.84 -31.86 2.77
C SER A 713 -1.55 -31.79 1.93
N GLY A 714 -1.43 -32.58 0.86
CA GLY A 714 -0.28 -32.46 -0.06
C GLY A 714 0.91 -33.38 0.19
N LYS A 715 0.77 -34.43 1.03
CA LYS A 715 1.86 -35.35 1.45
C LYS A 715 3.13 -34.61 1.92
N PRO A 716 3.06 -33.76 2.96
CA PRO A 716 4.26 -33.12 3.47
C PRO A 716 5.18 -34.18 4.09
N ASP A 717 6.38 -34.39 3.52
CA ASP A 717 7.45 -35.24 4.11
C ASP A 717 7.94 -34.71 5.48
N THR A 718 7.35 -33.62 5.98
CA THR A 718 7.65 -33.02 7.28
C THR A 718 6.80 -33.67 8.36
N GLN A 719 7.48 -34.14 9.41
CA GLN A 719 6.84 -34.77 10.55
C GLN A 719 5.85 -33.82 11.28
N SER A 720 6.21 -32.54 11.47
CA SER A 720 5.37 -31.52 12.09
C SER A 720 4.79 -30.56 11.05
N VAL A 721 3.46 -30.48 11.00
CA VAL A 721 2.71 -29.68 9.99
C VAL A 721 2.03 -28.45 10.60
N TYR A 722 1.88 -28.42 11.93
CA TYR A 722 1.41 -27.25 12.67
C TYR A 722 2.45 -26.87 13.73
N ASN A 723 2.98 -25.67 13.62
CA ASN A 723 4.05 -25.19 14.49
C ASN A 723 3.66 -23.87 15.15
N ALA A 724 3.45 -23.89 16.46
CA ALA A 724 3.10 -22.71 17.25
C ALA A 724 4.29 -22.23 18.08
N THR A 725 4.60 -20.94 17.99
CA THR A 725 5.66 -20.32 18.81
C THR A 725 5.21 -18.95 19.33
N GLY A 726 5.78 -18.52 20.45
CA GLY A 726 5.41 -17.25 21.09
C GLY A 726 3.93 -17.25 21.54
N TYR A 727 3.23 -16.16 21.26
CA TYR A 727 1.83 -15.91 21.64
C TYR A 727 0.87 -16.24 20.48
N ALA A 728 0.88 -17.51 20.05
CA ALA A 728 0.01 -18.03 19.00
C ALA A 728 -1.45 -18.17 19.48
N LYS A 729 -2.42 -17.73 18.66
CA LYS A 729 -3.85 -17.71 19.02
C LYS A 729 -4.73 -18.30 17.94
N ILE A 730 -5.80 -18.97 18.34
CA ILE A 730 -6.90 -19.36 17.45
C ILE A 730 -8.23 -18.96 18.06
N TYR A 731 -9.13 -18.42 17.24
CA TYR A 731 -10.48 -18.01 17.64
C TYR A 731 -11.51 -18.86 16.90
N PHE A 732 -12.36 -19.57 17.64
CA PHE A 732 -13.42 -20.43 17.12
C PHE A 732 -14.80 -19.81 17.35
N ASN A 733 -15.70 -20.00 16.39
CA ASN A 733 -17.13 -19.82 16.54
C ASN A 733 -17.76 -21.16 16.90
N THR A 734 -18.60 -21.16 17.92
CA THR A 734 -19.22 -22.35 18.50
C THR A 734 -20.65 -22.06 18.97
N LYS A 735 -21.57 -22.98 18.75
CA LYS A 735 -22.87 -23.01 19.41
C LYS A 735 -22.95 -24.30 20.20
N TRP A 736 -23.28 -24.19 21.48
CA TRP A 736 -23.17 -25.32 22.39
C TRP A 736 -24.17 -26.43 22.06
N THR A 737 -23.65 -27.58 21.61
CA THR A 737 -24.37 -28.84 21.46
C THR A 737 -23.61 -29.92 22.23
N ASP A 738 -24.27 -30.64 23.14
CA ASP A 738 -23.64 -31.68 23.95
C ASP A 738 -24.12 -33.07 23.53
N GLY A 739 -23.20 -34.03 23.45
CA GLY A 739 -23.47 -35.43 23.14
C GLY A 739 -24.00 -35.69 21.73
N THR A 740 -23.92 -34.72 20.82
CA THR A 740 -24.34 -34.89 19.42
C THR A 740 -23.23 -35.54 18.58
N PRO A 741 -23.58 -36.32 17.54
CA PRO A 741 -22.63 -36.80 16.56
C PRO A 741 -21.78 -35.66 15.99
N ILE A 742 -20.54 -35.94 15.61
CA ILE A 742 -19.58 -34.92 15.12
C ILE A 742 -20.13 -34.08 13.95
N THR A 743 -20.95 -34.67 13.08
CA THR A 743 -21.58 -34.00 11.94
C THR A 743 -22.70 -33.02 12.29
N GLU A 744 -23.21 -33.08 13.52
CA GLU A 744 -24.28 -32.23 14.04
C GLU A 744 -23.74 -31.15 15.00
N GLN A 745 -22.43 -31.16 15.28
CA GLN A 745 -21.81 -30.15 16.13
C GLN A 745 -21.69 -28.83 15.39
N GLU A 746 -22.25 -27.78 15.99
CA GLU A 746 -22.26 -26.43 15.41
C GLU A 746 -21.01 -25.67 15.87
N THR A 747 -19.84 -26.00 15.30
CA THR A 747 -18.57 -25.37 15.64
C THR A 747 -17.60 -25.33 14.48
N ASP A 748 -16.72 -24.33 14.47
CA ASP A 748 -15.53 -24.37 13.62
C ASP A 748 -14.63 -25.54 14.02
N HIS A 749 -13.92 -26.12 13.05
CA HIS A 749 -13.04 -27.27 13.25
C HIS A 749 -11.64 -27.01 12.70
N LEU A 750 -10.63 -27.42 13.47
CA LEU A 750 -9.24 -27.49 13.02
C LEU A 750 -8.79 -28.96 12.95
N LEU A 751 -8.57 -29.45 11.74
CA LEU A 751 -8.14 -30.82 11.48
C LEU A 751 -6.66 -30.84 11.09
N ILE A 752 -5.81 -31.49 11.87
CA ILE A 752 -4.36 -31.52 11.66
C ILE A 752 -3.92 -32.95 11.34
N HIS A 753 -3.59 -33.19 10.09
CA HIS A 753 -3.05 -34.45 9.59
C HIS A 753 -1.51 -34.46 9.65
N GLY A 754 -0.96 -34.67 10.85
CA GLY A 754 0.49 -34.70 11.10
C GLY A 754 0.81 -34.32 12.56
N ASP A 755 2.10 -34.19 12.90
CA ASP A 755 2.50 -33.81 14.26
C ASP A 755 2.29 -32.30 14.51
N VAL A 756 2.01 -31.97 15.77
CA VAL A 756 1.88 -30.61 16.30
C VAL A 756 3.10 -30.29 17.16
N SER A 757 3.64 -29.08 17.02
CA SER A 757 4.67 -28.56 17.91
C SER A 757 4.28 -27.22 18.55
N GLY A 758 4.66 -27.03 19.82
CA GLY A 758 4.38 -25.82 20.58
C GLY A 758 3.02 -25.83 21.30
N SER A 759 2.58 -24.63 21.72
CA SER A 759 1.32 -24.43 22.45
C SER A 759 0.58 -23.21 21.90
N THR A 760 -0.73 -23.34 21.78
CA THR A 760 -1.62 -22.33 21.19
C THR A 760 -2.74 -21.96 22.15
N ILE A 761 -3.04 -20.66 22.25
CA ILE A 761 -4.14 -20.17 23.06
C ILE A 761 -5.43 -20.16 22.22
N VAL A 762 -6.42 -20.89 22.69
CA VAL A 762 -7.76 -21.01 22.09
C VAL A 762 -8.70 -20.01 22.74
N TYR A 763 -9.41 -19.26 21.90
CA TYR A 763 -10.48 -18.34 22.26
C TYR A 763 -11.78 -18.80 21.61
N ILE A 764 -12.89 -18.65 22.34
CA ILE A 764 -14.24 -18.93 21.85
C ILE A 764 -14.96 -17.58 21.70
N GLN A 765 -15.41 -17.24 20.50
CA GLN A 765 -15.93 -15.91 20.18
C GLN A 765 -17.44 -15.74 20.39
N SER A 766 -18.22 -16.79 20.16
CA SER A 766 -19.69 -16.71 20.10
C SER A 766 -20.36 -16.97 21.45
N ASP A 767 -21.56 -16.37 21.61
CA ASP A 767 -22.48 -16.65 22.71
C ASP A 767 -22.99 -18.09 22.56
N LEU A 768 -22.64 -18.95 23.51
CA LEU A 768 -22.78 -20.41 23.48
C LEU A 768 -24.26 -20.89 23.58
N GLY A 769 -25.18 -20.27 22.84
CA GLY A 769 -26.59 -20.66 22.68
C GLY A 769 -27.53 -20.23 23.81
N ASP A 770 -28.83 -20.54 23.65
CA ASP A 770 -29.87 -20.29 24.66
C ASP A 770 -29.58 -21.02 25.98
N LYS A 771 -29.84 -20.34 27.11
CA LYS A 771 -29.64 -20.84 28.48
C LYS A 771 -30.33 -22.18 28.77
N GLU A 772 -31.39 -22.53 28.03
CA GLU A 772 -32.25 -23.69 28.30
C GLU A 772 -31.83 -25.00 27.63
N SER A 773 -30.79 -25.03 26.78
CA SER A 773 -30.44 -26.21 25.98
C SER A 773 -29.74 -27.36 26.75
N VAL A 774 -29.50 -27.22 28.05
CA VAL A 774 -28.59 -28.11 28.82
C VAL A 774 -29.29 -28.76 30.02
N ILE A 775 -30.27 -29.61 29.74
CA ILE A 775 -30.91 -30.41 30.80
C ILE A 775 -30.14 -31.73 31.06
N ASN A 776 -29.25 -32.18 30.16
CA ASN A 776 -28.55 -33.46 30.29
C ASN A 776 -27.10 -33.39 29.76
N ALA A 777 -26.21 -32.68 30.45
CA ALA A 777 -24.78 -32.83 30.16
C ALA A 777 -24.24 -34.09 30.84
N SER A 778 -23.57 -34.94 30.06
CA SER A 778 -22.95 -36.19 30.57
C SER A 778 -21.66 -35.88 31.33
N ASP A 779 -21.15 -36.82 32.12
CA ASP A 779 -19.77 -36.74 32.63
C ASP A 779 -18.78 -36.48 31.47
N PRO A 780 -17.67 -35.73 31.73
CA PRO A 780 -16.60 -35.55 30.75
C PRO A 780 -16.21 -36.90 30.15
N SER A 781 -16.50 -37.06 28.87
CA SER A 781 -16.25 -38.29 28.13
C SER A 781 -15.70 -37.91 26.77
N ASN A 782 -14.99 -38.86 26.16
CA ASN A 782 -14.44 -38.73 24.82
C ASN A 782 -15.53 -38.65 23.70
N ILE A 783 -16.82 -38.58 24.07
CA ILE A 783 -17.96 -38.33 23.18
C ILE A 783 -18.80 -37.09 23.58
N GLY A 784 -18.60 -36.55 24.79
CA GLY A 784 -19.32 -35.39 25.30
C GLY A 784 -18.67 -34.07 24.90
N GLY A 785 -19.43 -32.98 24.91
CA GLY A 785 -18.97 -31.65 24.50
C GLY A 785 -18.69 -31.50 23.01
N LEU A 786 -17.99 -30.43 22.64
CA LEU A 786 -17.68 -30.04 21.26
C LEU A 786 -16.23 -30.35 20.89
N SER A 787 -16.00 -31.06 19.79
CA SER A 787 -14.66 -31.31 19.23
C SER A 787 -14.20 -30.09 18.41
N LEU A 788 -13.22 -29.35 18.93
CA LEU A 788 -12.69 -28.15 18.24
C LEU A 788 -11.50 -28.48 17.35
N ILE A 789 -10.59 -29.33 17.85
CA ILE A 789 -9.30 -29.60 17.21
C ILE A 789 -9.01 -31.09 17.22
N GLN A 790 -8.69 -31.66 16.07
CA GLN A 790 -8.29 -33.07 15.95
C GLN A 790 -6.90 -33.19 15.33
N VAL A 791 -6.06 -34.07 15.86
CA VAL A 791 -4.67 -34.28 15.41
C VAL A 791 -4.41 -35.76 15.18
N SER A 792 -4.06 -36.17 13.96
CA SER A 792 -3.76 -37.58 13.66
C SER A 792 -2.35 -38.01 14.04
N GLY A 793 -1.42 -37.05 14.17
CA GLY A 793 -0.04 -37.28 14.60
C GLY A 793 0.17 -37.08 16.10
N LYS A 794 1.42 -36.76 16.47
CA LYS A 794 1.80 -36.46 17.85
C LYS A 794 1.30 -35.07 18.28
N ALA A 795 0.69 -35.01 19.46
CA ALA A 795 0.38 -33.79 20.19
C ALA A 795 0.61 -34.02 21.69
N ASP A 796 0.60 -32.95 22.47
CA ASP A 796 0.61 -32.98 23.94
C ASP A 796 -0.75 -32.48 24.45
N GLU A 797 -1.17 -32.88 25.65
CA GLU A 797 -2.37 -32.35 26.30
C GLU A 797 -2.37 -30.81 26.39
N ASN A 798 -1.18 -30.22 26.41
CA ASN A 798 -0.94 -28.78 26.50
C ASN A 798 -0.74 -28.08 25.15
N SER A 799 -0.86 -28.80 24.03
CA SER A 799 -0.73 -28.22 22.68
C SER A 799 -1.77 -27.13 22.43
N PHE A 800 -2.98 -27.26 22.99
CA PHE A 800 -4.04 -26.25 22.86
C PHE A 800 -4.66 -25.96 24.23
N LYS A 801 -4.76 -24.67 24.59
CA LYS A 801 -5.23 -24.24 25.91
C LYS A 801 -6.15 -23.04 25.83
N LEU A 802 -7.16 -22.99 26.68
CA LEU A 802 -7.94 -21.77 26.89
C LEU A 802 -7.08 -20.70 27.59
N ALA A 803 -7.30 -19.42 27.28
CA ALA A 803 -6.51 -18.30 27.82
C ALA A 803 -6.38 -18.30 29.35
N HIS A 804 -7.44 -18.67 30.06
CA HIS A 804 -7.48 -18.77 31.53
C HIS A 804 -7.65 -20.22 32.03
N GLY A 805 -7.45 -21.21 31.15
CA GLY A 805 -7.71 -22.63 31.44
C GLY A 805 -9.19 -23.02 31.45
N TYR A 806 -10.11 -22.05 31.48
CA TYR A 806 -11.55 -22.26 31.35
C TYR A 806 -12.22 -21.09 30.62
N ILE A 807 -13.47 -21.28 30.23
CA ILE A 807 -14.43 -20.21 29.89
C ILE A 807 -15.72 -20.39 30.70
N THR A 808 -16.48 -19.31 30.85
CA THR A 808 -17.86 -19.32 31.37
C THR A 808 -18.85 -19.13 30.24
N ARG A 809 -20.11 -19.46 30.50
CA ARG A 809 -21.17 -19.40 29.49
C ARG A 809 -22.39 -18.61 29.95
N GLY A 810 -22.90 -17.73 29.08
CA GLY A 810 -24.28 -17.21 29.18
C GLY A 810 -24.60 -16.48 30.49
N GLY A 811 -23.59 -15.89 31.13
CA GLY A 811 -23.73 -15.29 32.45
C GLY A 811 -23.91 -16.29 33.60
N SER A 812 -23.51 -17.55 33.41
CA SER A 812 -23.51 -18.60 34.44
C SER A 812 -22.09 -18.81 34.99
N PRO A 813 -21.93 -19.10 36.29
CA PRO A 813 -20.62 -19.15 36.94
C PRO A 813 -19.90 -20.51 36.79
N TYR A 814 -20.24 -21.32 35.78
CA TYR A 814 -19.70 -22.67 35.61
C TYR A 814 -18.52 -22.72 34.63
N LYS A 815 -17.56 -23.58 34.95
CA LYS A 815 -16.34 -23.77 34.13
C LYS A 815 -16.61 -24.70 32.96
N TYR A 816 -16.13 -24.29 31.80
CA TYR A 816 -15.96 -25.12 30.61
C TYR A 816 -14.47 -25.20 30.31
N MET A 817 -13.96 -26.42 30.14
CA MET A 817 -12.55 -26.73 29.95
C MET A 817 -12.31 -27.35 28.57
N LEU A 818 -11.10 -27.15 28.05
CA LEU A 818 -10.62 -27.79 26.83
C LEU A 818 -9.72 -28.95 27.22
N THR A 819 -10.13 -30.17 26.89
CA THR A 819 -9.41 -31.39 27.25
C THR A 819 -9.04 -32.20 26.01
N GLY A 820 -7.79 -32.61 25.92
CA GLY A 820 -7.29 -33.48 24.86
C GLY A 820 -7.42 -34.95 25.24
N TYR A 821 -8.23 -35.71 24.50
CA TYR A 821 -8.29 -37.17 24.55
C TYR A 821 -7.40 -37.75 23.46
N GLY A 822 -6.61 -38.80 23.73
CA GLY A 822 -5.69 -39.35 22.72
C GLY A 822 -4.69 -40.40 23.22
N PRO A 823 -3.77 -40.88 22.35
CA PRO A 823 -2.84 -42.00 22.60
C PRO A 823 -2.03 -41.94 23.89
N GLU A 824 -1.73 -40.75 24.41
CA GLU A 824 -0.94 -40.52 25.63
C GLU A 824 -1.66 -39.61 26.64
N SER A 825 -2.96 -39.39 26.47
CA SER A 825 -3.75 -38.56 27.38
C SER A 825 -4.04 -39.25 28.71
N SER A 826 -3.87 -38.50 29.79
CA SER A 826 -4.32 -38.83 31.15
C SER A 826 -5.85 -38.94 31.27
N TYR A 827 -6.60 -38.36 30.32
CA TYR A 827 -8.07 -38.42 30.24
C TYR A 827 -8.58 -39.59 29.39
N GLY A 828 -7.68 -40.39 28.81
CA GLY A 828 -8.01 -41.56 27.99
C GLY A 828 -8.03 -41.29 26.49
N GLN A 829 -8.35 -42.33 25.72
CA GLN A 829 -8.29 -42.32 24.25
C GLN A 829 -9.44 -41.51 23.65
N ALA A 830 -9.21 -40.90 22.47
CA ALA A 830 -10.27 -40.29 21.68
C ALA A 830 -11.26 -41.34 21.16
N ASN A 831 -12.51 -40.95 20.91
CA ASN A 831 -13.52 -41.87 20.38
C ASN A 831 -13.54 -41.85 18.84
N ILE A 832 -13.36 -43.01 18.20
CA ILE A 832 -13.31 -43.12 16.74
C ILE A 832 -14.59 -42.69 16.02
N GLU A 833 -15.76 -42.81 16.66
CA GLU A 833 -17.04 -42.36 16.10
C GLU A 833 -17.13 -40.83 16.01
N GLN A 834 -16.26 -40.11 16.74
CA GLN A 834 -16.15 -38.66 16.71
C GLN A 834 -15.08 -38.16 15.73
N SER A 835 -14.35 -39.06 15.06
CA SER A 835 -13.25 -38.69 14.18
C SER A 835 -13.72 -38.05 12.87
N LEU A 836 -13.20 -36.87 12.55
CA LEU A 836 -13.35 -36.16 11.28
C LEU A 836 -12.38 -36.67 10.20
N PHE A 837 -11.42 -37.55 10.54
CA PHE A 837 -10.53 -38.15 9.57
C PHE A 837 -11.25 -39.22 8.74
N ASP A 838 -10.93 -39.26 7.44
CA ASP A 838 -11.41 -40.31 6.51
C ASP A 838 -10.83 -41.68 6.89
N GLU A 839 -9.55 -41.70 7.28
CA GLU A 839 -8.88 -42.87 7.83
C GLU A 839 -9.35 -43.07 9.27
N LYS A 840 -10.22 -44.07 9.50
CA LYS A 840 -10.71 -44.43 10.83
C LYS A 840 -9.63 -45.15 11.65
N ASN A 841 -8.59 -44.41 12.03
CA ASN A 841 -7.53 -44.83 12.94
C ASN A 841 -7.88 -44.41 14.38
N GLU A 842 -7.83 -45.36 15.31
CA GLU A 842 -8.11 -45.11 16.74
C GLU A 842 -7.03 -44.23 17.42
N ASN A 843 -5.86 -44.07 16.80
CA ASN A 843 -4.76 -43.28 17.34
C ASN A 843 -4.78 -41.82 16.84
N PHE A 844 -5.65 -40.98 17.41
CA PHE A 844 -5.67 -39.54 17.17
C PHE A 844 -5.99 -38.77 18.45
N TRP A 845 -5.65 -37.49 18.48
CA TRP A 845 -6.03 -36.56 19.55
C TRP A 845 -7.31 -35.82 19.19
N ASP A 846 -8.21 -35.66 20.16
CA ASP A 846 -9.42 -34.85 20.07
C ASP A 846 -9.47 -33.87 21.25
N PHE A 847 -9.29 -32.58 20.97
CA PHE A 847 -9.37 -31.50 21.95
C PHE A 847 -10.81 -30.99 22.00
N ARG A 848 -11.52 -31.41 23.05
CA ARG A 848 -12.94 -31.16 23.23
C ARG A 848 -13.21 -30.12 24.30
N LEU A 849 -14.11 -29.19 24.01
CA LEU A 849 -14.67 -28.26 24.98
C LEU A 849 -15.81 -28.95 25.72
N HIS A 850 -15.63 -29.20 27.02
CA HIS A 850 -16.63 -29.85 27.87
C HIS A 850 -16.88 -29.05 29.16
N LYS A 851 -17.94 -29.42 29.88
CA LYS A 851 -18.27 -28.87 31.19
C LYS A 851 -17.41 -29.53 32.27
N GLU A 852 -16.96 -28.77 33.26
CA GLU A 852 -16.23 -29.33 34.42
C GLU A 852 -17.20 -29.72 35.55
N LEU A 853 -16.96 -30.87 36.20
CA LEU A 853 -17.77 -31.38 37.31
C LEU A 853 -16.96 -31.50 38.60
N LEU A 854 -17.61 -31.33 39.75
CA LEU A 854 -16.97 -31.49 41.05
C LEU A 854 -16.65 -32.97 41.35
N PRO A 855 -15.43 -33.27 41.84
CA PRO A 855 -15.08 -34.62 42.31
C PRO A 855 -16.06 -35.02 43.43
N ASP A 856 -16.69 -36.19 43.30
CA ASP A 856 -17.61 -36.82 44.26
C ASP A 856 -19.10 -36.43 44.20
N SER A 857 -19.51 -35.30 43.59
CA SER A 857 -20.93 -34.91 43.53
C SER A 857 -21.56 -34.97 42.15
N GLY A 858 -20.76 -34.94 41.07
CA GLY A 858 -21.26 -34.87 39.69
C GLY A 858 -22.01 -33.58 39.38
N VAL A 859 -21.88 -32.56 40.23
CA VAL A 859 -22.47 -31.23 40.05
C VAL A 859 -21.46 -30.33 39.34
N ASP A 860 -21.97 -29.45 38.49
CA ASP A 860 -21.20 -28.43 37.77
C ASP A 860 -20.20 -27.69 38.66
N ALA A 861 -18.93 -27.67 38.24
CA ALA A 861 -17.87 -26.97 38.96
C ALA A 861 -17.96 -25.45 38.70
N PRO A 862 -18.20 -24.62 39.74
CA PRO A 862 -18.22 -23.19 39.57
C PRO A 862 -16.80 -22.61 39.47
N VAL A 863 -16.70 -21.39 38.97
CA VAL A 863 -15.47 -20.58 39.02
C VAL A 863 -15.07 -20.28 40.46
N ALA A 864 -13.77 -20.15 40.71
CA ALA A 864 -13.21 -20.06 42.06
C ALA A 864 -13.77 -18.87 42.87
N GLN A 865 -13.99 -17.73 42.21
CA GLN A 865 -14.52 -16.52 42.83
C GLN A 865 -15.98 -16.67 43.30
N MET A 866 -16.71 -17.70 42.84
CA MET A 866 -18.05 -18.00 43.33
C MET A 866 -18.06 -18.28 44.84
N ALA A 867 -17.06 -19.01 45.33
CA ALA A 867 -16.91 -19.27 46.77
C ALA A 867 -16.70 -17.96 47.56
N SER A 868 -16.01 -16.97 46.98
CA SER A 868 -15.84 -15.65 47.59
C SER A 868 -17.17 -14.92 47.71
N TYR A 869 -18.03 -14.96 46.69
CA TYR A 869 -19.36 -14.33 46.74
C TYR A 869 -20.26 -14.98 47.80
N LEU A 870 -20.27 -16.31 47.90
CA LEU A 870 -21.08 -17.04 48.87
C LEU A 870 -20.61 -16.82 50.33
N VAL A 871 -19.31 -16.66 50.55
CA VAL A 871 -18.74 -16.41 51.89
C VAL A 871 -18.91 -14.96 52.34
N MET A 872 -18.93 -14.01 51.40
CA MET A 872 -18.85 -12.58 51.68
C MET A 872 -19.89 -12.09 52.71
N PRO A 873 -21.19 -12.45 52.64
CA PRO A 873 -22.16 -12.02 53.65
C PRO A 873 -21.78 -12.42 55.08
N ASN A 874 -21.38 -13.69 55.28
CA ASN A 874 -20.95 -14.19 56.59
C ASN A 874 -19.67 -13.50 57.09
N ALA A 875 -18.72 -13.23 56.21
CA ALA A 875 -17.51 -12.50 56.56
C ALA A 875 -17.80 -11.04 56.98
N LEU A 876 -18.71 -10.36 56.28
CA LEU A 876 -19.12 -9.00 56.59
C LEU A 876 -19.91 -8.93 57.90
N PHE A 877 -20.85 -9.86 58.10
CA PHE A 877 -21.57 -10.01 59.36
C PHE A 877 -20.63 -10.25 60.54
N TYR A 878 -19.64 -11.13 60.38
CA TYR A 878 -18.60 -11.37 61.38
C TYR A 878 -17.83 -10.10 61.78
N SER A 879 -17.51 -9.22 60.82
CA SER A 879 -16.90 -7.91 61.13
C SER A 879 -17.80 -7.04 62.02
N GLY A 880 -19.12 -7.02 61.75
CA GLY A 880 -20.06 -6.24 62.54
C GLY A 880 -20.31 -6.83 63.93
N LEU A 881 -20.33 -8.16 64.07
CA LEU A 881 -20.39 -8.80 65.38
C LEU A 881 -19.14 -8.50 66.22
N THR A 882 -17.96 -8.48 65.58
CA THR A 882 -16.71 -8.10 66.24
C THR A 882 -16.79 -6.65 66.72
N ASP A 883 -17.21 -5.70 65.86
CA ASP A 883 -17.40 -4.29 66.26
C ASP A 883 -18.34 -4.17 67.46
N MET A 884 -19.50 -4.82 67.41
CA MET A 884 -20.52 -4.73 68.45
C MET A 884 -20.07 -5.35 69.78
N ALA A 885 -19.29 -6.44 69.73
CA ALA A 885 -18.73 -7.05 70.92
C ALA A 885 -17.76 -6.10 71.65
N GLU A 886 -16.89 -5.42 70.90
CA GLU A 886 -15.92 -4.47 71.44
C GLU A 886 -16.59 -3.16 71.90
N GLN A 887 -17.57 -2.67 71.16
CA GLN A 887 -18.36 -1.50 71.56
C GLN A 887 -19.12 -1.75 72.86
N ASN A 888 -19.70 -2.93 73.05
CA ASN A 888 -20.32 -3.30 74.33
C ASN A 888 -19.30 -3.40 75.47
N ALA A 889 -18.11 -3.94 75.22
CA ALA A 889 -17.05 -3.98 76.21
C ALA A 889 -16.63 -2.56 76.64
N LEU A 890 -16.51 -1.64 75.68
CA LEU A 890 -16.30 -0.21 75.93
C LEU A 890 -17.42 0.40 76.79
N LEU A 891 -18.69 0.17 76.46
CA LEU A 891 -19.80 0.71 77.26
C LEU A 891 -19.79 0.16 78.69
N ALA A 892 -19.49 -1.13 78.87
CA ALA A 892 -19.32 -1.74 80.19
C ALA A 892 -18.18 -1.10 80.99
N ASN A 893 -17.08 -0.74 80.33
CA ASN A 893 -15.96 -0.04 80.96
C ASN A 893 -16.31 1.42 81.30
N ILE A 894 -17.10 2.11 80.47
CA ILE A 894 -17.61 3.46 80.77
C ILE A 894 -18.49 3.44 82.02
N ARG A 895 -19.35 2.42 82.18
CA ARG A 895 -20.22 2.25 83.36
C ARG A 895 -19.46 1.96 84.66
N THR A 896 -18.30 1.31 84.58
CA THR A 896 -17.54 0.81 85.74
C THR A 896 -16.39 1.72 86.19
N SER A 897 -16.20 2.88 85.54
CA SER A 897 -15.17 3.86 85.90
C SER A 897 -15.41 4.47 87.30
N LEU A 898 -14.54 4.13 88.26
CA LEU A 898 -14.61 4.42 89.70
C LEU A 898 -14.27 5.88 90.11
N ILE A 899 -14.63 6.90 89.32
CA ILE A 899 -14.37 8.30 89.70
C ILE A 899 -15.52 8.82 90.56
N ASP A 900 -15.17 9.35 91.73
CA ASP A 900 -16.06 9.94 92.74
C ASP A 900 -17.19 10.79 92.14
N LYS A 901 -18.40 10.60 92.67
CA LYS A 901 -19.66 11.29 92.31
C LYS A 901 -19.67 12.82 92.64
N GLY A 902 -18.55 13.53 92.47
CA GLY A 902 -18.35 14.88 93.02
C GLY A 902 -17.63 15.92 92.14
N GLN A 903 -17.23 15.64 90.89
CA GLN A 903 -16.69 16.66 89.99
C GLN A 903 -17.44 16.76 88.65
N GLU A 904 -17.81 17.98 88.28
CA GLU A 904 -18.62 18.35 87.10
C GLU A 904 -17.99 17.96 85.75
N LYS A 905 -18.85 17.52 84.83
CA LYS A 905 -18.71 17.46 83.34
C LYS A 905 -17.40 16.86 82.79
N GLN A 906 -17.43 15.56 82.48
CA GLN A 906 -16.33 14.91 81.77
C GLN A 906 -16.65 14.65 80.29
N ASN A 907 -16.00 15.41 79.41
CA ASN A 907 -15.84 15.05 78.00
C ASN A 907 -14.52 14.26 77.88
N GLY A 908 -14.52 13.17 77.12
CA GLY A 908 -13.32 12.36 76.92
C GLY A 908 -13.29 11.76 75.52
N PHE A 909 -12.09 11.55 75.01
CA PHE A 909 -11.87 10.76 73.80
C PHE A 909 -11.27 9.41 74.18
N PHE A 910 -11.55 8.42 73.35
CA PHE A 910 -10.93 7.11 73.46
C PHE A 910 -10.51 6.63 72.08
N LEU A 911 -9.47 5.81 72.07
CA LEU A 911 -8.93 5.17 70.89
C LEU A 911 -8.73 3.68 71.22
N HIS A 912 -9.36 2.83 70.43
CA HIS A 912 -9.30 1.37 70.55
C HIS A 912 -8.77 0.77 69.26
N THR A 913 -7.98 -0.27 69.38
CA THR A 913 -7.67 -1.17 68.29
C THR A 913 -8.08 -2.58 68.68
N TYR A 914 -8.64 -3.31 67.74
CA TYR A 914 -9.05 -4.68 67.95
C TYR A 914 -8.94 -5.47 66.67
N GLY A 915 -8.80 -6.78 66.81
CA GLY A 915 -8.75 -7.69 65.70
C GLY A 915 -9.30 -9.06 66.07
N SER A 916 -9.76 -9.77 65.06
CA SER A 916 -10.29 -11.12 65.19
C SER A 916 -9.81 -11.99 64.04
N THR A 917 -9.53 -13.25 64.36
CA THR A 917 -9.21 -14.29 63.38
C THR A 917 -10.11 -15.47 63.64
N GLY A 918 -10.78 -15.98 62.62
CA GLY A 918 -11.67 -17.12 62.75
C GLY A 918 -11.79 -17.91 61.45
N THR A 919 -12.46 -19.05 61.54
CA THR A 919 -12.81 -19.86 60.38
C THR A 919 -14.32 -20.06 60.38
N PHE A 920 -14.96 -19.65 59.29
CA PHE A 920 -16.32 -20.06 58.96
C PHE A 920 -16.26 -21.44 58.31
N SER A 921 -17.11 -22.36 58.73
CA SER A 921 -17.29 -23.66 58.06
C SER A 921 -18.72 -23.82 57.60
N SER A 922 -18.90 -24.49 56.46
CA SER A 922 -20.20 -24.87 55.89
C SER A 922 -20.31 -26.38 55.79
N GLU A 923 -21.49 -26.93 56.07
CA GLU A 923 -21.78 -28.36 55.91
C GLU A 923 -22.30 -28.69 54.51
N SER A 924 -23.06 -27.78 53.89
CA SER A 924 -23.73 -28.00 52.60
C SER A 924 -22.84 -27.66 51.40
N ALA A 925 -21.99 -26.63 51.52
CA ALA A 925 -21.19 -26.08 50.43
C ALA A 925 -20.20 -27.03 49.76
N PRO A 926 -19.50 -27.97 50.46
CA PRO A 926 -18.53 -28.84 49.79
C PRO A 926 -19.12 -29.63 48.64
N ARG A 927 -20.35 -30.15 48.81
CA ARG A 927 -21.01 -31.01 47.80
C ARG A 927 -21.72 -30.21 46.71
N GLN A 928 -22.16 -28.98 47.03
CA GLN A 928 -22.94 -28.15 46.11
C GLN A 928 -22.07 -27.21 45.27
N TYR A 929 -21.00 -26.68 45.87
CA TYR A 929 -20.24 -25.55 45.34
C TYR A 929 -18.71 -25.74 45.42
N GLY A 930 -18.22 -26.86 45.99
CA GLY A 930 -16.80 -27.21 45.99
C GLY A 930 -15.93 -26.47 47.01
N TYR A 931 -16.50 -25.80 48.02
CA TYR A 931 -15.74 -25.13 49.09
C TYR A 931 -16.24 -25.53 50.48
N SER A 932 -15.37 -25.54 51.49
CA SER A 932 -15.71 -26.00 52.84
C SER A 932 -15.97 -24.90 53.87
N GLY A 933 -15.73 -23.65 53.49
CA GLY A 933 -15.85 -22.48 54.35
C GLY A 933 -14.82 -21.43 53.99
N ALA A 934 -14.41 -20.61 54.96
CA ALA A 934 -13.41 -19.58 54.75
C ALA A 934 -12.64 -19.22 56.01
N ASP A 935 -11.37 -18.86 55.85
CA ASP A 935 -10.60 -18.20 56.89
C ASP A 935 -10.90 -16.70 56.87
N LEU A 936 -11.22 -16.14 58.03
CA LEU A 936 -11.65 -14.76 58.25
C LEU A 936 -10.63 -14.04 59.13
N ARG A 937 -10.26 -12.81 58.76
CA ARG A 937 -9.45 -11.92 59.59
C ARG A 937 -10.00 -10.52 59.52
N TYR A 938 -10.24 -9.90 60.67
CA TYR A 938 -10.70 -8.52 60.76
C TYR A 938 -9.78 -7.75 61.71
N ALA A 939 -9.42 -6.53 61.33
CA ALA A 939 -8.67 -5.62 62.19
C ALA A 939 -9.27 -4.23 62.08
N ALA A 940 -9.43 -3.52 63.19
CA ALA A 940 -10.07 -2.23 63.24
C ALA A 940 -9.38 -1.25 64.20
N LEU A 941 -9.52 0.02 63.85
CA LEU A 941 -9.19 1.18 64.66
C LEU A 941 -10.48 1.98 64.88
N GLN A 942 -10.83 2.19 66.14
CA GLN A 942 -12.04 2.90 66.54
C GLN A 942 -11.68 4.08 67.44
N GLY A 943 -12.17 5.26 67.08
CA GLY A 943 -12.08 6.47 67.90
C GLY A 943 -13.46 6.99 68.22
N GLY A 944 -13.64 7.63 69.36
CA GLY A 944 -14.92 8.23 69.66
C GLY A 944 -14.87 9.26 70.77
N VAL A 945 -15.99 9.95 70.91
CA VAL A 945 -16.20 11.03 71.87
C VAL A 945 -17.46 10.74 72.69
N ASN A 946 -17.36 10.98 73.99
CA ASN A 946 -18.51 10.97 74.89
C ASN A 946 -19.09 12.39 74.94
N PHE A 947 -20.41 12.51 74.81
CA PHE A 947 -21.12 13.77 75.09
C PHE A 947 -21.48 13.88 76.57
N ALA A 948 -22.01 15.04 76.97
CA ALA A 948 -22.37 15.32 78.35
C ALA A 948 -23.27 14.23 78.96
N THR A 949 -22.91 13.80 80.17
CA THR A 949 -23.71 12.86 80.97
C THR A 949 -24.95 13.60 81.49
N LEU A 950 -26.13 12.99 81.34
CA LEU A 950 -27.40 13.50 81.87
C LEU A 950 -27.74 12.72 83.14
N GLU A 951 -27.72 13.39 84.29
CA GLU A 951 -28.07 12.83 85.59
C GLU A 951 -29.54 13.16 85.92
N GLY A 952 -30.34 12.12 86.21
CA GLY A 952 -31.69 12.21 86.74
C GLY A 952 -31.78 11.63 88.16
N HIS A 953 -32.93 11.74 88.82
CA HIS A 953 -33.08 11.39 90.25
C HIS A 953 -32.59 9.97 90.62
N ASN A 954 -32.78 8.97 89.76
CA ASN A 954 -32.35 7.58 89.95
C ASN A 954 -31.66 6.96 88.71
N THR A 955 -31.27 7.78 87.73
CA THR A 955 -30.78 7.31 86.42
C THR A 955 -29.64 8.16 85.89
N THR A 956 -28.62 7.53 85.31
CA THR A 956 -27.53 8.19 84.58
C THR A 956 -27.60 7.79 83.10
N THR A 957 -27.71 8.78 82.21
CA THR A 957 -27.76 8.55 80.77
C THR A 957 -26.52 9.13 80.10
N ARG A 958 -25.87 8.35 79.23
CA ARG A 958 -24.71 8.80 78.45
C ARG A 958 -24.93 8.52 76.97
N PHE A 959 -24.49 9.45 76.12
CA PHE A 959 -24.55 9.36 74.67
C PHE A 959 -23.18 9.65 74.07
N GLY A 960 -22.88 9.05 72.92
CA GLY A 960 -21.65 9.34 72.20
C GLY A 960 -21.66 8.83 70.76
N LEU A 961 -20.59 9.19 70.05
CA LEU A 961 -20.35 8.76 68.68
C LEU A 961 -18.99 8.05 68.58
N LEU A 962 -18.96 7.05 67.71
CA LEU A 962 -17.79 6.21 67.40
C LEU A 962 -17.57 6.24 65.89
N GLY A 963 -16.36 6.57 65.44
CA GLY A 963 -15.90 6.30 64.09
C GLY A 963 -15.02 5.05 64.09
N THR A 964 -15.30 4.10 63.20
CA THR A 964 -14.49 2.88 63.03
C THR A 964 -13.99 2.77 61.60
N TYR A 965 -12.69 2.54 61.44
CA TYR A 965 -12.12 2.02 60.20
C TYR A 965 -11.62 0.61 60.47
N GLY A 966 -12.00 -0.35 59.64
CA GLY A 966 -11.47 -1.70 59.73
C GLY A 966 -11.28 -2.35 58.39
N GLN A 967 -10.36 -3.30 58.34
CA GLN A 967 -10.06 -4.09 57.16
C GLN A 967 -10.39 -5.55 57.45
N LEU A 968 -11.32 -6.09 56.67
CA LEU A 968 -11.71 -7.49 56.65
C LEU A 968 -10.97 -8.18 55.51
N SER A 969 -10.48 -9.39 55.76
CA SER A 969 -10.06 -10.30 54.71
C SER A 969 -10.67 -11.67 54.91
N PHE A 970 -11.03 -12.31 53.80
CA PHE A 970 -11.56 -13.66 53.80
C PHE A 970 -11.05 -14.46 52.61
N THR A 971 -10.69 -15.72 52.86
CA THR A 971 -10.16 -16.65 51.84
C THR A 971 -10.98 -17.94 51.90
N PRO A 972 -11.72 -18.29 50.82
CA PRO A 972 -12.40 -19.57 50.75
C PRO A 972 -11.44 -20.76 50.90
N LYS A 973 -11.92 -21.84 51.52
CA LYS A 973 -11.14 -23.05 51.78
C LYS A 973 -11.57 -24.20 50.88
N ASP A 974 -10.61 -25.06 50.57
CA ASP A 974 -10.77 -26.28 49.76
C ASP A 974 -11.33 -26.00 48.35
N MET A 975 -11.16 -24.76 47.86
CA MET A 975 -11.52 -24.35 46.51
C MET A 975 -10.24 -24.01 45.74
N GLN A 976 -9.97 -24.76 44.68
CA GLN A 976 -8.82 -24.53 43.81
C GLN A 976 -8.89 -23.13 43.19
N ASP A 977 -7.74 -22.46 43.11
CA ASP A 977 -7.58 -21.11 42.59
C ASP A 977 -8.32 -19.99 43.35
N ALA A 978 -8.87 -20.27 44.55
CA ALA A 978 -9.50 -19.23 45.35
C ALA A 978 -8.48 -18.19 45.86
N GLY A 979 -8.82 -16.91 45.71
CA GLY A 979 -7.98 -15.78 46.12
C GLY A 979 -8.31 -15.27 47.53
N LYS A 980 -7.41 -14.45 48.09
CA LYS A 980 -7.66 -13.70 49.33
C LYS A 980 -8.39 -12.41 49.02
N ASN A 981 -9.63 -12.29 49.50
CA ASN A 981 -10.44 -11.10 49.31
C ASN A 981 -10.22 -10.10 50.44
N THR A 982 -10.27 -8.80 50.13
CA THR A 982 -10.10 -7.73 51.12
C THR A 982 -11.22 -6.70 50.98
N VAL A 983 -11.77 -6.29 52.12
CA VAL A 983 -12.84 -5.30 52.22
C VAL A 983 -12.50 -4.30 53.32
N ASP A 984 -12.36 -3.06 52.94
CA ASP A 984 -12.30 -1.92 53.85
C ASP A 984 -13.72 -1.52 54.29
N LYS A 985 -13.83 -1.22 55.57
CA LYS A 985 -15.08 -0.83 56.23
C LYS A 985 -14.88 0.48 56.97
N TRP A 986 -15.73 1.45 56.69
CA TRP A 986 -15.83 2.71 57.44
C TRP A 986 -17.22 2.78 58.04
N SER A 987 -17.33 2.95 59.36
CA SER A 987 -18.62 3.09 60.01
C SER A 987 -18.67 4.23 61.02
N LEU A 988 -19.87 4.77 61.18
CA LEU A 988 -20.24 5.71 62.24
C LEU A 988 -21.28 5.03 63.12
N THR A 989 -21.00 4.90 64.42
CA THR A 989 -21.90 4.31 65.40
C THR A 989 -22.32 5.35 66.43
N ALA A 990 -23.62 5.51 66.63
CA ALA A 990 -24.19 6.22 67.76
C ALA A 990 -24.52 5.22 68.88
N TYR A 991 -24.23 5.60 70.12
CA TYR A 991 -24.56 4.78 71.27
C TYR A 991 -25.29 5.58 72.35
N GLY A 992 -26.10 4.89 73.13
CA GLY A 992 -26.74 5.38 74.35
C GLY A 992 -26.66 4.34 75.44
N THR A 993 -26.37 4.74 76.68
CA THR A 993 -26.40 3.87 77.85
C THR A 993 -27.20 4.54 78.97
N ILE A 994 -28.19 3.82 79.49
CA ILE A 994 -29.04 4.24 80.61
C ILE A 994 -28.75 3.31 81.78
N GLN A 995 -28.30 3.86 82.90
CA GLN A 995 -27.94 3.12 84.10
C GLN A 995 -28.81 3.56 85.28
N TYR A 996 -29.39 2.61 86.00
CA TYR A 996 -30.16 2.84 87.22
C TYR A 996 -29.29 2.59 88.45
N ASP A 997 -29.55 3.31 89.55
CA ASP A 997 -28.77 3.17 90.80
C ASP A 997 -28.83 1.77 91.42
N ASN A 998 -29.83 0.95 91.08
CA ASN A 998 -29.96 -0.44 91.52
C ASN A 998 -29.07 -1.44 90.72
N GLY A 999 -28.19 -0.93 89.86
CA GLY A 999 -27.26 -1.70 89.03
C GLY A 999 -27.84 -2.19 87.70
N PHE A 1000 -29.11 -1.92 87.38
CA PHE A 1000 -29.72 -2.25 86.09
C PHE A 1000 -29.25 -1.29 84.99
N TYR A 1001 -29.04 -1.78 83.78
CA TYR A 1001 -28.69 -0.92 82.64
C TYR A 1001 -29.31 -1.39 81.32
N LEU A 1002 -29.43 -0.43 80.40
CA LEU A 1002 -29.82 -0.61 79.02
C LEU A 1002 -28.81 0.10 78.11
N ASP A 1003 -28.14 -0.65 77.25
CA ASP A 1003 -27.27 -0.12 76.21
C ASP A 1003 -27.94 -0.26 74.84
N THR A 1004 -27.79 0.75 73.99
CA THR A 1004 -28.27 0.73 72.61
C THR A 1004 -27.17 1.23 71.67
N LEU A 1005 -26.95 0.51 70.57
CA LEU A 1005 -26.00 0.82 69.51
C LEU A 1005 -26.74 0.90 68.17
N LEU A 1006 -26.44 1.93 67.37
CA LEU A 1006 -26.88 2.07 65.99
C LEU A 1006 -25.70 2.45 65.11
N SER A 1007 -25.32 1.59 64.18
CA SER A 1007 -24.16 1.77 63.31
C SER A 1007 -24.56 1.75 61.85
N TYR A 1008 -24.04 2.72 61.09
CA TYR A 1008 -24.12 2.74 59.63
C TYR A 1008 -22.71 2.77 59.04
N GLY A 1009 -22.42 1.91 58.06
CA GLY A 1009 -21.10 1.83 57.45
C GLY A 1009 -21.09 1.57 55.95
N PHE A 1010 -20.01 1.99 55.31
CA PHE A 1010 -19.69 1.79 53.91
C PHE A 1010 -18.59 0.75 53.78
N LEU A 1011 -18.72 -0.10 52.76
CA LEU A 1011 -17.85 -1.23 52.47
C LEU A 1011 -17.31 -1.10 51.05
N LYS A 1012 -15.99 -1.18 50.92
CA LYS A 1012 -15.31 -1.17 49.62
C LYS A 1012 -14.25 -2.26 49.58
N GLY A 1013 -14.18 -3.02 48.50
CA GLY A 1013 -13.23 -4.13 48.42
C GLY A 1013 -13.09 -4.70 47.03
N GLU A 1014 -12.21 -5.69 46.91
CA GLU A 1014 -11.96 -6.42 45.67
C GLU A 1014 -12.12 -7.92 45.92
N ILE A 1015 -12.79 -8.58 44.98
CA ILE A 1015 -12.90 -10.04 44.93
C ILE A 1015 -11.83 -10.54 43.97
N THR A 1016 -11.14 -11.60 44.39
CA THR A 1016 -9.98 -12.12 43.69
C THR A 1016 -10.00 -13.63 43.56
N ASN A 1017 -9.35 -14.11 42.50
CA ASN A 1017 -8.95 -15.51 42.34
C ASN A 1017 -7.49 -15.57 41.85
N ALA A 1018 -6.88 -16.76 41.85
CA ALA A 1018 -5.49 -16.95 41.47
C ALA A 1018 -5.25 -16.90 39.95
N VAL A 1019 -6.30 -17.06 39.12
CA VAL A 1019 -6.20 -17.12 37.65
C VAL A 1019 -6.27 -15.74 37.01
N ILE A 1020 -7.33 -14.97 37.32
CA ILE A 1020 -7.65 -13.66 36.75
C ILE A 1020 -7.08 -12.51 37.59
N GLY A 1021 -6.83 -12.74 38.88
CA GLY A 1021 -6.48 -11.67 39.81
C GLY A 1021 -7.75 -11.01 40.36
N THR A 1022 -8.03 -9.75 40.02
CA THR A 1022 -9.25 -9.05 40.49
C THR A 1022 -10.44 -9.36 39.59
N THR A 1023 -11.40 -10.15 40.08
CA THR A 1023 -12.59 -10.56 39.33
C THR A 1023 -13.74 -9.57 39.47
N ALA A 1024 -13.89 -8.92 40.62
CA ALA A 1024 -14.92 -7.89 40.80
C ALA A 1024 -14.53 -6.85 41.84
N LYS A 1025 -15.17 -5.67 41.76
CA LYS A 1025 -14.99 -4.58 42.72
C LYS A 1025 -16.29 -4.27 43.46
N LEU A 1026 -16.24 -4.34 44.77
CA LEU A 1026 -17.30 -3.92 45.68
C LEU A 1026 -17.19 -2.41 45.90
N LYS A 1027 -18.06 -1.61 45.26
CA LYS A 1027 -17.92 -0.14 45.25
C LYS A 1027 -18.81 0.60 46.26
N ASN A 1028 -20.00 0.09 46.58
CA ASN A 1028 -21.04 0.82 47.31
C ASN A 1028 -21.87 -0.06 48.26
N ALA A 1029 -21.25 -1.10 48.82
CA ALA A 1029 -21.95 -1.93 49.80
C ALA A 1029 -22.09 -1.18 51.13
N LYS A 1030 -23.22 -1.38 51.80
CA LYS A 1030 -23.58 -0.69 53.04
C LYS A 1030 -23.93 -1.71 54.12
N MET A 1031 -23.60 -1.39 55.35
CA MET A 1031 -23.92 -2.19 56.52
C MET A 1031 -24.67 -1.35 57.55
N LEU A 1032 -25.83 -1.84 57.97
CA LEU A 1032 -26.60 -1.30 59.09
C LEU A 1032 -26.58 -2.32 60.23
N ASN A 1033 -26.13 -1.91 61.41
CA ASN A 1033 -26.18 -2.72 62.62
C ASN A 1033 -26.98 -1.99 63.70
N ILE A 1034 -27.89 -2.68 64.36
CA ILE A 1034 -28.58 -2.18 65.56
C ILE A 1034 -28.48 -3.22 66.67
N SER A 1035 -28.26 -2.76 67.90
CA SER A 1035 -28.19 -3.66 69.05
C SER A 1035 -28.74 -3.04 70.30
N THR A 1036 -29.30 -3.87 71.16
CA THR A 1036 -29.70 -3.50 72.50
C THR A 1036 -29.26 -4.57 73.48
N THR A 1037 -28.60 -4.13 74.56
CA THR A 1037 -28.10 -5.00 75.62
C THR A 1037 -28.74 -4.59 76.93
N VAL A 1038 -29.30 -5.55 77.66
CA VAL A 1038 -29.83 -5.37 79.00
C VAL A 1038 -29.01 -6.18 79.99
N GLY A 1039 -28.70 -5.61 81.14
CA GLY A 1039 -27.97 -6.32 82.18
C GLY A 1039 -28.19 -5.72 83.57
N LYS A 1040 -27.68 -6.42 84.58
CA LYS A 1040 -27.77 -5.96 85.97
C LYS A 1040 -26.53 -6.36 86.76
N GLN A 1041 -25.94 -5.42 87.47
CA GLN A 1041 -24.81 -5.67 88.37
C GLN A 1041 -25.29 -6.17 89.74
N PHE A 1042 -24.76 -7.31 90.19
CA PHE A 1042 -24.97 -7.88 91.51
C PHE A 1042 -23.66 -7.88 92.32
N ALA A 1043 -23.70 -7.33 93.54
CA ALA A 1043 -22.63 -7.52 94.50
C ALA A 1043 -22.64 -8.97 95.01
N THR A 1044 -21.49 -9.65 94.99
CA THR A 1044 -21.40 -11.08 95.33
C THR A 1044 -21.12 -11.36 96.81
N GLY A 1045 -21.18 -10.34 97.67
CA GLY A 1045 -20.81 -10.42 99.09
C GLY A 1045 -19.30 -10.43 99.35
N MET A 1046 -18.48 -10.73 98.35
CA MET A 1046 -17.02 -10.61 98.40
C MET A 1046 -16.59 -9.18 98.04
N GLN A 1047 -15.69 -8.59 98.83
CA GLN A 1047 -15.22 -7.22 98.61
C GLN A 1047 -14.62 -7.05 97.21
N GLY A 1048 -15.17 -6.10 96.45
CA GLY A 1048 -14.72 -5.76 95.10
C GLY A 1048 -15.09 -6.79 94.02
N VAL A 1049 -15.97 -7.77 94.26
CA VAL A 1049 -16.41 -8.75 93.24
C VAL A 1049 -17.86 -8.51 92.83
N THR A 1050 -18.09 -8.27 91.55
CA THR A 1050 -19.42 -8.03 90.96
C THR A 1050 -19.71 -9.03 89.85
N PHE A 1051 -20.93 -9.57 89.84
CA PHE A 1051 -21.44 -10.43 88.78
C PHE A 1051 -22.49 -9.68 87.95
N GLU A 1052 -22.36 -9.70 86.63
CA GLU A 1052 -23.21 -8.97 85.68
C GLU A 1052 -23.77 -9.96 84.64
N PRO A 1053 -24.95 -10.57 84.88
CA PRO A 1053 -25.69 -11.23 83.81
C PRO A 1053 -26.18 -10.22 82.78
N GLN A 1054 -26.10 -10.61 81.50
CA GLN A 1054 -26.45 -9.77 80.36
C GLN A 1054 -27.15 -10.57 79.27
N ALA A 1055 -28.08 -9.92 78.58
CA ALA A 1055 -28.70 -10.41 77.37
C ALA A 1055 -28.68 -9.31 76.30
N GLN A 1056 -28.30 -9.67 75.09
CA GLN A 1056 -28.18 -8.78 73.96
C GLN A 1056 -28.98 -9.33 72.79
N VAL A 1057 -29.70 -8.44 72.11
CA VAL A 1057 -30.29 -8.68 70.79
C VAL A 1057 -29.66 -7.73 69.77
N ALA A 1058 -29.45 -8.23 68.57
CA ALA A 1058 -28.81 -7.51 67.49
C ALA A 1058 -29.46 -7.84 66.15
N TYR A 1059 -29.49 -6.87 65.25
CA TYR A 1059 -29.89 -7.02 63.87
C TYR A 1059 -28.84 -6.38 62.96
N GLN A 1060 -28.46 -7.10 61.90
CA GLN A 1060 -27.49 -6.66 60.90
C GLN A 1060 -28.12 -6.79 59.51
N HIS A 1061 -27.98 -5.76 58.69
CA HIS A 1061 -28.45 -5.75 57.32
C HIS A 1061 -27.34 -5.25 56.39
N LEU A 1062 -27.13 -5.97 55.29
CA LEU A 1062 -26.19 -5.62 54.23
C LEU A 1062 -26.98 -5.23 53.00
N ALA A 1063 -26.62 -4.10 52.40
CA ALA A 1063 -27.18 -3.67 51.13
C ALA A 1063 -26.07 -3.61 50.07
N PHE A 1064 -26.31 -4.22 48.93
CA PHE A 1064 -25.38 -4.32 47.80
C PHE A 1064 -26.01 -3.72 46.56
N ASP A 1065 -25.19 -3.06 45.76
CA ASP A 1065 -25.50 -2.91 44.34
C ASP A 1065 -25.15 -4.23 43.64
N THR A 1066 -25.79 -4.48 42.50
CA THR A 1066 -25.45 -5.59 41.61
C THR A 1066 -23.96 -5.57 41.24
N ILE A 1067 -23.30 -6.73 41.34
CA ILE A 1067 -21.86 -6.89 41.09
C ILE A 1067 -21.66 -7.51 39.70
N LEU A 1068 -20.80 -6.92 38.87
CA LEU A 1068 -20.37 -7.51 37.58
C LEU A 1068 -19.02 -8.20 37.76
N ASP A 1069 -18.94 -9.47 37.36
CA ASP A 1069 -17.72 -10.28 37.38
C ASP A 1069 -16.93 -10.14 36.07
N ALA A 1070 -15.61 -10.39 36.15
CA ALA A 1070 -14.69 -10.42 35.00
C ALA A 1070 -15.06 -11.50 33.97
N ASP A 1071 -15.71 -12.58 34.39
CA ASP A 1071 -16.25 -13.63 33.52
C ASP A 1071 -17.67 -13.30 32.99
N ASN A 1072 -18.06 -12.02 32.98
CA ASN A 1072 -19.30 -11.45 32.41
C ASN A 1072 -20.63 -11.99 32.98
N PHE A 1073 -20.63 -12.58 34.18
CA PHE A 1073 -21.86 -12.85 34.92
C PHE A 1073 -22.14 -11.78 35.98
N THR A 1074 -23.40 -11.67 36.35
CA THR A 1074 -23.91 -10.62 37.23
C THR A 1074 -24.41 -11.23 38.53
N ILE A 1075 -24.03 -10.66 39.68
CA ILE A 1075 -24.38 -11.16 41.01
C ILE A 1075 -25.30 -10.15 41.72
N ASP A 1076 -26.51 -10.59 42.06
CA ASP A 1076 -27.38 -9.92 43.01
C ASP A 1076 -27.29 -10.63 44.37
N MET A 1077 -26.77 -9.92 45.37
CA MET A 1077 -26.60 -10.45 46.73
C MET A 1077 -27.92 -10.52 47.52
N GLN A 1078 -29.03 -10.02 46.97
CA GLN A 1078 -30.37 -9.98 47.59
C GLN A 1078 -30.43 -9.32 48.98
N ASN A 1079 -29.47 -8.44 49.29
CA ASN A 1079 -29.41 -7.63 50.51
C ASN A 1079 -29.60 -8.45 51.82
N PRO A 1080 -28.65 -9.34 52.15
CA PRO A 1080 -28.80 -10.31 53.24
C PRO A 1080 -28.91 -9.62 54.60
N HIS A 1081 -29.62 -10.26 55.53
CA HIS A 1081 -29.83 -9.75 56.89
C HIS A 1081 -29.89 -10.85 57.94
N GLN A 1082 -29.41 -10.59 59.15
CA GLN A 1082 -29.45 -11.56 60.25
C GLN A 1082 -29.77 -10.91 61.60
N TRP A 1083 -30.40 -11.71 62.46
CA TRP A 1083 -30.58 -11.45 63.88
C TRP A 1083 -29.56 -12.22 64.71
N MET A 1084 -29.18 -11.69 65.86
CA MET A 1084 -28.32 -12.37 66.82
C MET A 1084 -28.87 -12.17 68.24
N ILE A 1085 -28.85 -13.25 69.01
CA ILE A 1085 -29.10 -13.24 70.45
C ILE A 1085 -27.83 -13.71 71.14
N ARG A 1086 -27.39 -12.94 72.14
CA ARG A 1086 -26.25 -13.28 73.01
C ARG A 1086 -26.69 -13.22 74.46
N VAL A 1087 -26.59 -14.33 75.18
CA VAL A 1087 -26.93 -14.42 76.60
C VAL A 1087 -25.70 -14.90 77.36
N GLY A 1088 -25.34 -14.20 78.41
CA GLY A 1088 -24.14 -14.55 79.17
C GLY A 1088 -23.99 -13.73 80.44
N GLY A 1089 -22.77 -13.71 80.95
CA GLY A 1089 -22.44 -12.92 82.13
C GLY A 1089 -20.97 -12.59 82.24
N ARG A 1090 -20.69 -11.53 82.98
CA ARG A 1090 -19.34 -11.02 83.27
C ARG A 1090 -19.11 -11.01 84.78
N LEU A 1091 -18.03 -11.61 85.23
CA LEU A 1091 -17.58 -11.57 86.61
C LEU A 1091 -16.36 -10.64 86.71
N THR A 1092 -16.45 -9.56 87.48
CA THR A 1092 -15.42 -8.53 87.59
C THR A 1092 -14.88 -8.44 89.03
N LYS A 1093 -13.56 -8.48 89.19
CA LYS A 1093 -12.82 -8.22 90.44
C LYS A 1093 -12.13 -6.87 90.34
N SER A 1094 -12.55 -5.91 91.15
CA SER A 1094 -11.92 -4.60 91.32
C SER A 1094 -10.91 -4.63 92.47
N ILE A 1095 -9.76 -4.00 92.25
CA ILE A 1095 -8.62 -3.87 93.17
C ILE A 1095 -8.27 -2.38 93.23
N THR A 1096 -8.15 -1.82 94.44
CA THR A 1096 -7.70 -0.44 94.64
C THR A 1096 -6.26 -0.46 95.14
N ALA A 1097 -5.32 0.07 94.35
CA ALA A 1097 -3.91 0.15 94.74
C ALA A 1097 -3.67 1.28 95.77
N GLU A 1098 -2.61 1.19 96.59
CA GLU A 1098 -2.25 2.19 97.64
C GLU A 1098 -2.14 3.64 97.13
N ASN A 1099 -1.92 3.83 95.82
CA ASN A 1099 -1.80 5.14 95.16
C ASN A 1099 -3.16 5.71 94.67
N ASN A 1100 -4.29 5.20 95.17
CA ASN A 1100 -5.66 5.59 94.77
C ASN A 1100 -5.96 5.39 93.26
N ARG A 1101 -5.34 4.38 92.64
CA ARG A 1101 -5.52 4.02 91.22
C ARG A 1101 -6.28 2.69 91.10
N PRO A 1102 -7.54 2.68 90.61
CA PRO A 1102 -8.33 1.46 90.47
C PRO A 1102 -7.88 0.59 89.29
N MET A 1103 -7.93 -0.72 89.50
CA MET A 1103 -7.67 -1.76 88.50
C MET A 1103 -8.74 -2.84 88.60
N SER A 1104 -9.22 -3.37 87.48
CA SER A 1104 -10.19 -4.47 87.49
C SER A 1104 -9.83 -5.56 86.49
N PHE A 1105 -10.02 -6.81 86.91
CA PHE A 1105 -9.94 -7.99 86.06
C PHE A 1105 -11.33 -8.59 85.89
N TYR A 1106 -11.67 -9.08 84.70
CA TYR A 1106 -12.95 -9.74 84.49
C TYR A 1106 -12.84 -10.97 83.61
N GLY A 1107 -13.76 -11.91 83.82
CA GLY A 1107 -14.01 -13.03 82.91
C GLY A 1107 -15.45 -12.96 82.37
N LYS A 1108 -15.64 -13.37 81.11
CA LYS A 1108 -16.95 -13.39 80.44
C LYS A 1108 -17.21 -14.77 79.81
N VAL A 1109 -18.46 -15.21 79.87
CA VAL A 1109 -18.96 -16.38 79.13
C VAL A 1109 -20.28 -16.01 78.49
N ASN A 1110 -20.44 -16.25 77.19
CA ASN A 1110 -21.66 -15.97 76.45
C ASN A 1110 -22.04 -17.12 75.53
N LEU A 1111 -23.33 -17.40 75.42
CA LEU A 1111 -23.93 -18.21 74.39
C LEU A 1111 -24.48 -17.29 73.29
N ILE A 1112 -24.06 -17.52 72.05
CA ILE A 1112 -24.43 -16.74 70.88
C ILE A 1112 -25.23 -17.62 69.93
N LYS A 1113 -26.34 -17.12 69.42
CA LYS A 1113 -27.11 -17.75 68.34
C LYS A 1113 -27.47 -16.68 67.31
N THR A 1114 -27.13 -16.94 66.04
CA THR A 1114 -27.64 -16.14 64.93
C THR A 1114 -28.84 -16.81 64.26
N PHE A 1115 -29.71 -15.98 63.68
CA PHE A 1115 -30.93 -16.35 62.96
C PHE A 1115 -31.01 -15.54 61.67
N GLY A 1116 -31.44 -16.18 60.59
CA GLY A 1116 -31.67 -15.55 59.30
C GLY A 1116 -32.16 -16.64 58.36
N ASP A 1117 -33.37 -16.50 57.82
CA ASP A 1117 -34.02 -17.52 57.01
C ASP A 1117 -33.49 -17.47 55.57
N ASP A 1118 -33.28 -18.66 54.97
CA ASP A 1118 -33.10 -18.96 53.54
C ASP A 1118 -32.40 -17.88 52.68
N GLN A 1119 -31.31 -17.29 53.18
CA GLN A 1119 -30.55 -16.30 52.41
C GLN A 1119 -29.99 -16.95 51.15
N ALA A 1120 -30.19 -16.32 50.00
CA ALA A 1120 -29.61 -16.72 48.74
C ALA A 1120 -29.02 -15.53 48.01
N LEU A 1121 -28.07 -15.78 47.11
CA LEU A 1121 -27.67 -14.83 46.09
C LEU A 1121 -28.16 -15.32 44.72
N HIS A 1122 -28.41 -14.40 43.79
CA HIS A 1122 -28.90 -14.70 42.45
C HIS A 1122 -27.83 -14.39 41.39
N ILE A 1123 -27.60 -15.32 40.47
CA ILE A 1123 -26.74 -15.13 39.29
C ILE A 1123 -27.51 -15.52 38.04
N ASP A 1124 -27.65 -16.84 37.82
CA ASP A 1124 -28.52 -17.48 36.85
C ASP A 1124 -29.71 -18.18 37.55
N LYS A 1125 -29.49 -18.63 38.78
CA LYS A 1125 -30.46 -19.16 39.74
C LYS A 1125 -30.12 -18.70 41.15
N ASP A 1126 -30.97 -19.05 42.12
CA ASP A 1126 -30.74 -18.76 43.53
C ASP A 1126 -29.77 -19.78 44.16
N TYR A 1127 -28.68 -19.28 44.76
CA TYR A 1127 -27.66 -20.04 45.46
C TYR A 1127 -27.79 -19.85 46.97
N LYS A 1128 -28.03 -20.93 47.70
CA LYS A 1128 -28.30 -20.87 49.16
C LYS A 1128 -27.04 -20.60 49.97
N LEU A 1129 -27.18 -19.76 51.00
CA LEU A 1129 -26.14 -19.40 51.94
C LEU A 1129 -26.33 -20.12 53.29
N ASP A 1130 -25.24 -20.63 53.83
CA ASP A 1130 -25.22 -21.25 55.16
C ASP A 1130 -25.17 -20.17 56.28
N ALA A 1131 -26.03 -20.29 57.29
CA ALA A 1131 -26.08 -19.34 58.41
C ALA A 1131 -24.94 -19.54 59.44
N MET A 1132 -24.53 -18.47 60.13
CA MET A 1132 -23.42 -18.50 61.13
C MET A 1132 -23.67 -19.38 62.37
N GLY A 1133 -24.91 -19.73 62.68
CA GLY A 1133 -25.25 -20.77 63.66
C GLY A 1133 -25.07 -20.38 65.13
N ALA A 1134 -24.93 -21.41 65.98
CA ALA A 1134 -24.75 -21.28 67.44
C ALA A 1134 -23.29 -21.41 67.85
N ALA A 1135 -22.85 -20.60 68.82
CA ALA A 1135 -21.49 -20.65 69.35
C ALA A 1135 -21.46 -20.35 70.86
N ILE A 1136 -20.42 -20.84 71.54
CA ILE A 1136 -20.06 -20.45 72.90
C ILE A 1136 -18.80 -19.59 72.87
N GLU A 1137 -18.80 -18.48 73.59
CA GLU A 1137 -17.70 -17.54 73.69
C GLU A 1137 -17.23 -17.45 75.15
N GLY A 1138 -15.92 -17.57 75.37
CA GLY A 1138 -15.27 -17.31 76.65
C GLY A 1138 -14.17 -16.27 76.48
N GLY A 1139 -13.98 -15.39 77.47
CA GLY A 1139 -12.92 -14.38 77.42
C GLY A 1139 -12.52 -13.81 78.76
N LEU A 1140 -11.40 -13.12 78.76
CA LEU A 1140 -10.78 -12.47 79.92
C LEU A 1140 -10.37 -11.05 79.54
N GLY A 1141 -10.47 -10.11 80.48
CA GLY A 1141 -10.02 -8.74 80.23
C GLY A 1141 -9.59 -7.99 81.48
N ILE A 1142 -8.93 -6.86 81.24
CA ILE A 1142 -8.29 -6.01 82.23
C ILE A 1142 -8.62 -4.54 81.94
N ASN A 1143 -8.92 -3.78 82.99
CA ASN A 1143 -9.00 -2.33 82.97
C ASN A 1143 -8.08 -1.76 84.05
N ALA A 1144 -7.26 -0.77 83.72
CA ALA A 1144 -6.36 -0.15 84.67
C ALA A 1144 -6.34 1.38 84.50
N GLN A 1145 -6.53 2.11 85.60
CA GLN A 1145 -6.34 3.55 85.60
C GLN A 1145 -4.86 3.88 85.87
N LEU A 1146 -4.19 4.48 84.87
CA LEU A 1146 -2.77 4.81 84.95
C LEU A 1146 -2.54 6.19 85.59
N SER A 1147 -3.45 7.14 85.37
CA SER A 1147 -3.48 8.47 86.01
C SER A 1147 -4.91 8.99 86.17
N THR A 1148 -5.09 10.18 86.76
CA THR A 1148 -6.41 10.84 86.88
C THR A 1148 -7.11 11.01 85.52
N ASN A 1149 -6.34 11.13 84.44
CA ASN A 1149 -6.86 11.43 83.10
C ASN A 1149 -6.69 10.26 82.12
N LEU A 1150 -5.97 9.18 82.46
CA LEU A 1150 -5.60 8.10 81.53
C LEU A 1150 -5.98 6.71 82.06
N SER A 1151 -6.72 5.94 81.26
CA SER A 1151 -7.04 4.53 81.53
C SER A 1151 -6.71 3.63 80.34
N LEU A 1152 -6.26 2.41 80.62
CA LEU A 1152 -5.94 1.38 79.63
C LEU A 1152 -6.90 0.19 79.78
N HIS A 1153 -7.25 -0.40 78.64
CA HIS A 1153 -8.13 -1.56 78.51
C HIS A 1153 -7.47 -2.62 77.63
N GLY A 1154 -7.69 -3.90 77.95
CA GLY A 1154 -7.43 -5.02 77.06
C GLY A 1154 -8.36 -6.21 77.30
N ASP A 1155 -8.73 -6.92 76.23
CA ASP A 1155 -9.61 -8.10 76.25
C ASP A 1155 -9.12 -9.16 75.25
N VAL A 1156 -9.27 -10.43 75.62
CA VAL A 1156 -9.08 -11.58 74.74
C VAL A 1156 -10.27 -12.51 74.87
N SER A 1157 -10.86 -12.92 73.75
CA SER A 1157 -11.92 -13.93 73.72
C SER A 1157 -11.69 -15.02 72.68
N TYR A 1158 -12.24 -16.19 72.93
CA TYR A 1158 -12.33 -17.29 71.98
C TYR A 1158 -13.78 -17.74 71.85
N GLN A 1159 -14.25 -17.84 70.62
CA GLN A 1159 -15.56 -18.36 70.23
C GLN A 1159 -15.40 -19.73 69.59
N GLN A 1160 -16.21 -20.69 70.02
CA GLN A 1160 -16.27 -22.04 69.45
C GLN A 1160 -17.68 -22.32 68.92
N LYS A 1161 -17.78 -22.70 67.63
CA LYS A 1161 -19.04 -23.16 67.04
C LYS A 1161 -19.54 -24.45 67.73
N LEU A 1162 -20.86 -24.56 67.87
CA LEU A 1162 -21.54 -25.71 68.47
C LEU A 1162 -22.18 -26.65 67.43
N GLN A 1163 -22.15 -26.26 66.15
CA GLN A 1163 -22.70 -27.00 65.02
C GLN A 1163 -21.61 -27.22 63.95
N LYS A 1164 -21.87 -28.08 62.96
CA LYS A 1164 -20.93 -28.31 61.84
C LYS A 1164 -20.69 -27.03 61.04
N THR A 1165 -21.79 -26.34 60.70
CA THR A 1165 -21.77 -24.96 60.18
C THR A 1165 -21.59 -23.94 61.31
N GLY A 1166 -20.74 -22.94 61.10
CA GLY A 1166 -20.60 -21.79 62.00
C GLY A 1166 -19.18 -21.26 62.14
N ILE A 1167 -18.98 -20.32 63.06
CA ILE A 1167 -17.68 -19.63 63.25
C ILE A 1167 -17.01 -20.03 64.55
N SER A 1168 -15.73 -20.43 64.43
CA SER A 1168 -14.78 -20.53 65.54
C SER A 1168 -13.63 -19.55 65.34
N GLY A 1169 -13.13 -18.92 66.40
CA GLY A 1169 -12.05 -17.95 66.27
C GLY A 1169 -11.69 -17.24 67.57
N ALA A 1170 -10.60 -16.48 67.53
CA ALA A 1170 -10.13 -15.65 68.63
C ALA A 1170 -10.29 -14.16 68.28
N SER A 1171 -10.56 -13.33 69.29
CA SER A 1171 -10.51 -11.88 69.21
C SER A 1171 -9.59 -11.30 70.28
N PHE A 1172 -8.98 -10.18 69.95
CA PHE A 1172 -8.09 -9.41 70.82
C PHE A 1172 -8.45 -7.93 70.68
N SER A 1173 -8.51 -7.21 71.79
CA SER A 1173 -8.65 -5.76 71.79
C SER A 1173 -7.77 -5.08 72.83
N GLY A 1174 -7.40 -3.84 72.52
CA GLY A 1174 -6.64 -2.95 73.39
C GLY A 1174 -7.06 -1.51 73.17
N GLY A 1175 -7.17 -0.74 74.24
CA GLY A 1175 -7.66 0.63 74.17
C GLY A 1175 -7.08 1.55 75.20
N ILE A 1176 -7.06 2.84 74.85
CA ILE A 1176 -6.68 3.93 75.73
C ILE A 1176 -7.84 4.92 75.75
N ARG A 1177 -8.17 5.40 76.95
CA ARG A 1177 -9.15 6.47 77.16
C ARG A 1177 -8.50 7.61 77.92
N TYR A 1178 -8.71 8.82 77.41
CA TYR A 1178 -8.27 10.06 78.03
C TYR A 1178 -9.48 10.92 78.41
N GLN A 1179 -9.53 11.39 79.65
CA GLN A 1179 -10.61 12.20 80.20
C GLN A 1179 -10.06 13.59 80.55
N PHE A 1180 -10.76 14.66 80.15
CA PHE A 1180 -10.37 16.04 80.45
C PHE A 1180 -11.22 16.63 81.57
#